data_AF-A0A4Y4M830-F1
#
_entry.id   AF-A0A4Y4M830-F1
#
_cell.length_a   1.000
_cell.length_b   1.000
_cell.length_c   1.000
_cell.angle_alpha   90.00
_cell.angle_beta   90.00
_cell.angle_gamma   90.00
#
_symmetry.space_group_name_H-M   'P 1'
#
loop_
_entity.id
_entity.type
_entity.pdbx_description
1 polymer ?
#
loop_
_entity_poly.entity_id
_entity_poly.type
_entity_poly.pdbx_seq_one_letter_code
_entity_poly.pdbx_strand_id
1 'polypeptide(L)'
;MSASNLLGTPKGYLYLSTNEITPFSVQVYNNNNVISTVQVSKGNPVQVTIPNNMMIASTPTSLFTSTSMGLYVKGIKKFFASYRFTVQDQAEFVTSKGLAGLGKTFFVGMAPNTTAKPYVNSTIGVTATEDNTTVTVSGYNPGVVFSDGISATSRTFTINKGKSYILEAQSNLNPNNLTGLVGAKIVANKPVSVTNGNFNSIYTTQNNTNVDVLMDQAVPVERLGKDFVMVKGNGPANSGMEAAVVVATQSNTKLTVNGNLLNNVTLNAGQYYVIQGTNYINQGNGNYNMSISASNNVYVYQLLAGTSSGTVYATGGMNFIPPLSCFLPKEINEIGFINKIGTDTFNTRLNIITQSGAAVNINGNPIAAGTGPAPVAGNPNWVTYSIPSVTGNITVTSTKPVTAGIAAGNGAVGYGGYFAGFSSVPVITKNGDCYNGVQLSVETGYDAYQWYLNGILIPGATSPAINPDLYGSGIYTCYITRTNCESRLTAEYDYTVCPPITTTTYDIGSCNTKTINPVFTSSSQSIDPSNTTIIVQPTNGTVSVNPTTGQIIYTPNTGNTANITDAFTYYIQGTGTPAAFEYFKIIINTHSFQVNNVSLTSCAASNGNGTFNLTTANVTLEPGTTTNYFTNTNLTGQITNPTAYSGQSGTVYANITSVYGCSQLAIITLNTYPTPNLTTSNFNANICDENFDGAASVNFINVTPQIVTNPASFTVQYYLNQADANAGNSNTLPANWIFTANTTVYVRVTGIAGECPPALGQINFTIGNKIPLITNNGQADICDNDISGTEAINLNNYKNLFTTDPGVILSFYTSLANAQAGLNPIPSNQTLNTSASVFYVRFQSSTACPNTAVLTLNLKTPKKSTKLNDQVICSNEKIMLDAGPGFTSYLWNTGATSPDISAGTGTYYVDLGFNGCIYRQYAHVTASQAPAITKVDVTGTTATVFVTGGTAPYKYSLNDFDYQPSNVFTGLSRGLHTVYVLGSDGCSHVTKEFLVLNLINTITPNGDGINDILNYSELRIKRNVTIEVADRYGASVYKSSDKNYTWDGKSNGRNLPTGTYWYIIRWNEPDTQLPVSYSGWLLIKNRE
;
A
#
# COMPACT_ATOMS: atom_id res chain seq x y z
N MET A 1 26.88 -3.68 24.65
CA MET A 1 27.16 -3.75 26.11
C MET A 1 28.41 -4.59 26.30
N SER A 2 29.29 -4.32 27.27
CA SER A 2 30.46 -5.18 27.55
C SER A 2 30.26 -6.01 28.81
N ALA A 3 30.50 -7.33 28.73
CA ALA A 3 30.43 -8.28 29.84
C ALA A 3 31.79 -8.94 30.06
N SER A 4 32.65 -8.28 30.83
CA SER A 4 33.91 -8.86 31.29
C SER A 4 33.66 -10.09 32.17
N ASN A 5 34.20 -11.25 31.78
CA ASN A 5 34.01 -12.53 32.47
C ASN A 5 32.54 -12.94 32.63
N LEU A 6 31.79 -12.89 31.52
CA LEU A 6 30.40 -13.33 31.48
C LEU A 6 30.24 -14.75 32.03
N LEU A 7 29.46 -14.89 33.11
CA LEU A 7 29.12 -16.19 33.71
C LEU A 7 27.81 -16.72 33.12
N GLY A 8 27.87 -17.92 32.55
CA GLY A 8 26.73 -18.57 31.90
C GLY A 8 26.45 -18.05 30.49
N THR A 9 25.38 -18.57 29.89
CA THR A 9 24.92 -18.17 28.54
C THR A 9 23.76 -17.19 28.67
N PRO A 10 23.90 -15.92 28.24
CA PRO A 10 22.81 -14.97 28.27
C PRO A 10 21.63 -15.45 27.42
N LYS A 11 20.44 -15.02 27.78
CA LYS A 11 19.22 -15.21 26.98
C LYS A 11 18.63 -13.84 26.70
N GLY A 12 18.88 -13.31 25.50
CA GLY A 12 18.40 -12.01 25.06
C GLY A 12 17.09 -12.08 24.30
N TYR A 13 16.17 -11.18 24.60
CA TYR A 13 14.87 -11.06 23.96
C TYR A 13 14.51 -9.60 23.70
N LEU A 14 14.00 -9.33 22.50
CA LEU A 14 13.41 -8.06 22.13
C LEU A 14 11.89 -8.16 22.26
N TYR A 15 11.30 -7.29 23.06
CA TYR A 15 9.85 -7.20 23.25
C TYR A 15 9.30 -6.01 22.50
N LEU A 16 8.27 -6.27 21.68
CA LEU A 16 7.61 -5.30 20.81
C LEU A 16 6.11 -5.29 21.09
N SER A 17 5.52 -4.11 21.24
CA SER A 17 4.08 -3.96 21.51
C SER A 17 3.54 -2.64 20.99
N THR A 18 2.22 -2.53 20.79
CA THR A 18 1.60 -1.34 20.19
C THR A 18 0.16 -1.19 20.65
N ASN A 19 -0.42 0.00 20.50
CA ASN A 19 -1.85 0.24 20.72
C ASN A 19 -2.69 0.01 19.45
N GLU A 20 -2.06 -0.30 18.32
CA GLU A 20 -2.71 -0.43 17.02
C GLU A 20 -3.49 -1.74 16.92
N ILE A 21 -4.80 -1.67 16.75
CA ILE A 21 -5.68 -2.86 16.69
C ILE A 21 -5.40 -3.67 15.42
N THR A 22 -5.16 -2.99 14.29
CA THR A 22 -4.78 -3.65 13.03
C THR A 22 -3.30 -4.07 13.08
N PRO A 23 -2.97 -5.35 12.88
CA PRO A 23 -1.58 -5.80 12.82
C PRO A 23 -0.77 -5.08 11.74
N PHE A 24 0.48 -4.74 12.07
CA PHE A 24 1.44 -4.21 11.11
C PHE A 24 2.85 -4.78 11.33
N SER A 25 3.63 -4.77 10.25
CA SER A 25 5.00 -5.28 10.24
C SER A 25 5.96 -4.36 11.00
N VAL A 26 6.75 -4.94 11.90
CA VAL A 26 7.95 -4.34 12.48
C VAL A 26 9.15 -5.18 12.07
N GLN A 27 10.14 -4.52 11.46
CA GLN A 27 11.40 -5.10 11.05
C GLN A 27 12.47 -4.84 12.11
N VAL A 28 13.20 -5.88 12.47
CA VAL A 28 14.35 -5.85 13.39
C VAL A 28 15.61 -5.95 12.56
N TYR A 29 16.52 -5.00 12.75
CA TYR A 29 17.77 -4.87 12.04
C TYR A 29 18.96 -5.07 12.97
N ASN A 30 20.00 -5.72 12.47
CA ASN A 30 21.34 -5.71 13.03
C ASN A 30 22.32 -5.39 11.91
N ASN A 31 23.19 -4.39 12.10
CA ASN A 31 24.16 -3.97 11.08
C ASN A 31 23.52 -3.71 9.70
N ASN A 32 22.43 -2.93 9.67
CA ASN A 32 21.62 -2.60 8.50
C ASN A 32 20.95 -3.79 7.76
N ASN A 33 21.09 -5.02 8.26
CA ASN A 33 20.41 -6.19 7.71
C ASN A 33 19.16 -6.52 8.53
N VAL A 34 18.05 -6.80 7.86
CA VAL A 34 16.83 -7.31 8.52
C VAL A 34 17.11 -8.73 9.02
N ILE A 35 17.01 -8.94 10.32
CA ILE A 35 17.20 -10.24 10.97
C ILE A 35 15.88 -10.90 11.38
N SER A 36 14.81 -10.11 11.48
CA SER A 36 13.46 -10.60 11.79
C SER A 36 12.43 -9.60 11.28
N THR A 37 11.27 -10.08 10.86
CA THR A 37 10.07 -9.27 10.62
C THR A 37 8.94 -9.90 11.40
N VAL A 38 8.25 -9.11 12.22
CA VAL A 38 7.15 -9.58 13.08
C VAL A 38 5.90 -8.75 12.89
N GLN A 39 4.73 -9.34 13.11
CA GLN A 39 3.46 -8.63 13.14
C GLN A 39 3.15 -8.22 14.57
N VAL A 40 2.95 -6.94 14.81
CA VAL A 40 2.60 -6.41 16.13
C VAL A 40 1.21 -5.79 16.07
N SER A 41 0.37 -6.08 17.06
CA SER A 41 -0.96 -5.49 17.21
C SER A 41 -1.33 -5.36 18.68
N LYS A 42 -2.35 -4.56 18.97
CA LYS A 42 -2.95 -4.43 20.29
C LYS A 42 -3.44 -5.79 20.79
N GLY A 43 -3.18 -6.08 22.06
CA GLY A 43 -3.42 -7.35 22.73
C GLY A 43 -2.42 -8.46 22.38
N ASN A 44 -1.51 -8.25 21.43
CA ASN A 44 -0.60 -9.28 20.91
C ASN A 44 0.85 -8.78 20.83
N PRO A 45 1.50 -8.55 21.99
CA PRO A 45 2.90 -8.19 22.02
C PRO A 45 3.76 -9.36 21.56
N VAL A 46 4.86 -9.04 20.89
CA VAL A 46 5.77 -10.01 20.31
C VAL A 46 7.08 -10.06 21.08
N GLN A 47 7.57 -11.28 21.32
CA GLN A 47 8.90 -11.55 21.83
C GLN A 47 9.76 -12.14 20.71
N VAL A 48 10.91 -11.53 20.44
CA VAL A 48 11.88 -11.99 19.45
C VAL A 48 13.15 -12.42 20.19
N THR A 49 13.60 -13.65 19.96
CA THR A 49 14.88 -14.12 20.52
C THR A 49 16.04 -13.44 19.80
N ILE A 50 16.96 -12.84 20.54
CA ILE A 50 18.10 -12.11 20.00
C ILE A 50 19.39 -12.86 20.35
N PRO A 51 20.21 -13.24 19.35
CA PRO A 51 21.53 -13.81 19.59
C PRO A 51 22.42 -12.89 20.43
N ASN A 52 23.09 -13.45 21.44
CA ASN A 52 23.89 -12.68 22.41
C ASN A 52 25.00 -11.85 21.75
N ASN A 53 25.62 -12.39 20.70
CA ASN A 53 26.70 -11.72 19.96
C ASN A 53 26.24 -10.45 19.22
N MET A 54 24.93 -10.16 19.16
CA MET A 54 24.40 -8.91 18.62
C MET A 54 24.32 -7.79 19.66
N MET A 55 24.33 -8.10 20.96
CA MET A 55 24.10 -7.08 22.02
C MET A 55 25.21 -7.06 23.08
N ILE A 56 25.84 -8.20 23.35
CA ILE A 56 26.81 -8.39 24.43
C ILE A 56 28.18 -8.73 23.82
N ALA A 57 29.13 -7.84 24.06
CA ALA A 57 30.56 -8.09 23.85
C ALA A 57 31.11 -8.85 25.05
N SER A 58 31.51 -10.10 24.85
CA SER A 58 32.16 -10.95 25.87
C SER A 58 33.62 -11.24 25.56
N THR A 59 34.13 -10.77 24.42
CA THR A 59 35.52 -10.97 23.98
C THR A 59 36.21 -9.62 23.75
N PRO A 60 37.50 -9.48 24.11
CA PRO A 60 38.25 -8.23 23.91
C PRO A 60 38.27 -7.73 22.45
N THR A 61 38.20 -8.63 21.47
CA THR A 61 38.22 -8.31 20.03
C THR A 61 37.01 -7.51 19.55
N SER A 62 35.95 -7.43 20.35
CA SER A 62 34.74 -6.65 20.05
C SER A 62 34.66 -5.31 20.79
N LEU A 63 35.64 -5.04 21.66
CA LEU A 63 35.79 -3.79 22.39
C LEU A 63 36.75 -2.86 21.65
N PHE A 64 36.53 -1.56 21.76
CA PHE A 64 37.40 -0.53 21.16
C PHE A 64 37.57 -0.64 19.63
N THR A 65 36.65 -1.32 18.96
CA THR A 65 36.60 -1.46 17.49
C THR A 65 35.20 -1.18 16.97
N SER A 66 35.09 -0.81 15.70
CA SER A 66 33.80 -0.77 15.01
C SER A 66 33.22 -2.19 14.88
N THR A 67 32.07 -2.43 15.49
CA THR A 67 31.39 -3.74 15.55
C THR A 67 29.98 -3.68 14.99
N SER A 68 29.44 -4.83 14.60
CA SER A 68 28.06 -5.00 14.12
C SER A 68 27.03 -5.13 15.26
N MET A 69 27.42 -4.94 16.52
CA MET A 69 26.50 -5.04 17.67
C MET A 69 25.52 -3.86 17.70
N GLY A 70 24.34 -4.07 18.30
CA GLY A 70 23.25 -3.11 18.38
C GLY A 70 22.03 -3.54 17.55
N LEU A 71 20.86 -3.08 17.94
CA LEU A 71 19.60 -3.32 17.24
C LEU A 71 18.97 -2.01 16.78
N TYR A 72 18.41 -2.03 15.59
CA TYR A 72 17.55 -0.98 15.06
C TYR A 72 16.20 -1.61 14.71
N VAL A 73 15.09 -1.00 15.13
CA VAL A 73 13.74 -1.52 14.86
C VAL A 73 12.92 -0.48 14.13
N LYS A 74 12.19 -0.91 13.09
CA LYS A 74 11.43 -0.02 12.20
C LYS A 74 10.04 -0.60 11.94
N GLY A 75 9.01 0.22 12.08
CA GLY A 75 7.62 -0.12 11.77
C GLY A 75 6.92 1.06 11.12
N ILE A 76 5.81 0.80 10.43
CA ILE A 76 5.01 1.84 9.76
C ILE A 76 4.12 2.65 10.72
N LYS A 77 3.95 2.17 11.96
CA LYS A 77 3.20 2.83 13.04
C LYS A 77 4.04 2.84 14.32
N LYS A 78 3.62 3.59 15.35
CA LYS A 78 4.31 3.66 16.65
C LYS A 78 4.20 2.33 17.40
N PHE A 79 5.30 1.92 18.05
CA PHE A 79 5.37 0.73 18.90
C PHE A 79 6.40 0.94 20.02
N PHE A 80 6.26 0.20 21.11
CA PHE A 80 7.25 0.10 22.18
C PHE A 80 8.27 -0.99 21.85
N ALA A 81 9.52 -0.75 22.22
CA ALA A 81 10.59 -1.70 22.07
C ALA A 81 11.43 -1.75 23.34
N SER A 82 11.78 -2.94 23.79
CA SER A 82 12.63 -3.12 24.96
C SER A 82 13.43 -4.40 24.86
N TYR A 83 14.73 -4.31 25.12
CA TYR A 83 15.63 -5.46 25.13
C TYR A 83 15.75 -5.96 26.57
N ARG A 84 15.43 -7.23 26.79
CA ARG A 84 15.46 -7.90 28.09
C ARG A 84 16.41 -9.07 28.00
N PHE A 85 17.21 -9.26 29.02
CA PHE A 85 18.06 -10.44 29.06
C PHE A 85 18.22 -10.95 30.48
N THR A 86 18.44 -12.26 30.57
CA THR A 86 18.89 -12.93 31.79
C THR A 86 20.24 -13.59 31.53
N VAL A 87 21.07 -13.61 32.56
CA VAL A 87 22.22 -14.50 32.74
C VAL A 87 22.00 -15.26 34.04
N GLN A 88 22.81 -16.28 34.33
CA GLN A 88 22.57 -17.27 35.38
C GLN A 88 21.88 -16.71 36.65
N ASP A 89 22.45 -15.65 37.23
CA ASP A 89 21.99 -15.00 38.46
C ASP A 89 21.82 -13.47 38.27
N GLN A 90 21.53 -12.97 37.07
CA GLN A 90 21.30 -11.53 36.86
C GLN A 90 20.33 -11.30 35.69
N ALA A 91 19.66 -10.16 35.67
CA ALA A 91 18.87 -9.73 34.53
C ALA A 91 18.94 -8.23 34.40
N GLU A 92 18.59 -7.70 33.23
CA GLU A 92 18.32 -6.28 33.11
C GLU A 92 17.35 -6.00 31.97
N PHE A 93 16.76 -4.82 32.04
CA PHE A 93 15.80 -4.30 31.11
C PHE A 93 16.30 -2.99 30.47
N VAL A 94 16.62 -3.03 29.19
CA VAL A 94 17.00 -1.84 28.44
C VAL A 94 15.79 -1.38 27.62
N THR A 95 15.07 -0.38 28.14
CA THR A 95 13.90 0.18 27.44
C THR A 95 14.35 1.17 26.38
N SER A 96 13.95 0.95 25.12
CA SER A 96 14.22 1.91 24.04
C SER A 96 13.47 3.21 24.29
N LYS A 97 14.18 4.33 24.23
CA LYS A 97 13.61 5.69 24.25
C LYS A 97 13.19 6.14 22.85
N GLY A 98 13.23 5.23 21.87
CA GLY A 98 12.86 5.49 20.48
C GLY A 98 13.67 6.65 19.88
N LEU A 99 13.00 7.52 19.13
CA LEU A 99 13.63 8.72 18.55
C LEU A 99 14.13 9.71 19.61
N ALA A 100 13.59 9.69 20.84
CA ALA A 100 14.05 10.57 21.91
C ALA A 100 15.43 10.17 22.46
N GLY A 101 15.90 8.94 22.19
CA GLY A 101 17.25 8.48 22.54
C GLY A 101 18.34 8.89 21.54
N LEU A 102 17.97 9.50 20.41
CA LEU A 102 18.92 9.92 19.37
C LEU A 102 19.32 11.38 19.55
N GLY A 103 20.62 11.65 19.52
CA GLY A 103 21.15 13.01 19.60
C GLY A 103 22.66 13.07 19.47
N LYS A 104 23.25 14.24 19.75
CA LYS A 104 24.69 14.50 19.54
C LYS A 104 25.49 14.66 20.82
N THR A 105 24.87 15.10 21.92
CA THR A 105 25.56 15.37 23.18
C THR A 105 24.92 14.60 24.33
N PHE A 106 25.72 13.83 25.07
CA PHE A 106 25.26 13.04 26.20
C PHE A 106 26.22 13.16 27.39
N PHE A 107 25.72 12.91 28.60
CA PHE A 107 26.54 12.53 29.74
C PHE A 107 26.25 11.10 30.16
N VAL A 108 27.26 10.41 30.67
CA VAL A 108 27.19 8.99 31.04
C VAL A 108 26.66 8.83 32.45
N GLY A 109 25.59 8.05 32.61
CA GLY A 109 25.07 7.59 33.89
C GLY A 109 25.46 6.14 34.16
N MET A 110 25.91 5.85 35.37
CA MET A 110 26.19 4.50 35.83
C MET A 110 26.21 4.48 37.35
N ALA A 111 26.10 3.30 37.94
CA ALA A 111 26.26 3.14 39.38
C ALA A 111 27.76 3.32 39.76
N PRO A 112 28.09 4.17 40.73
CA PRO A 112 29.45 4.28 41.23
C PRO A 112 29.85 2.99 41.95
N ASN A 113 30.86 2.28 41.45
CA ASN A 113 31.30 1.04 42.07
C ASN A 113 32.02 1.33 43.40
N THR A 114 31.80 0.48 44.40
CA THR A 114 32.40 0.58 45.74
C THR A 114 33.57 -0.38 45.94
N THR A 115 33.64 -1.45 45.13
CA THR A 115 34.62 -2.52 45.28
C THR A 115 35.25 -2.92 43.95
N ALA A 116 36.58 -2.99 43.91
CA ALA A 116 37.32 -3.37 42.71
C ALA A 116 37.42 -4.89 42.56
N LYS A 117 37.03 -5.42 41.40
CA LYS A 117 37.09 -6.85 41.02
C LYS A 117 37.37 -6.99 39.51
N PRO A 118 38.01 -8.10 39.08
CA PRO A 118 38.33 -8.33 37.65
C PRO A 118 37.12 -8.53 36.73
N TYR A 119 35.94 -8.80 37.31
CA TYR A 119 34.69 -8.96 36.58
C TYR A 119 33.75 -7.75 36.72
N VAL A 120 34.02 -6.82 37.66
CA VAL A 120 33.22 -5.60 37.86
C VAL A 120 33.66 -4.53 36.88
N ASN A 121 32.72 -3.95 36.14
CA ASN A 121 33.02 -3.04 35.04
C ASN A 121 32.02 -1.88 34.90
N SER A 122 32.46 -0.90 34.14
CA SER A 122 31.62 0.18 33.60
C SER A 122 31.70 0.13 32.08
N THR A 123 30.59 0.34 31.39
CA THR A 123 30.51 0.22 29.92
C THR A 123 29.73 1.35 29.27
N ILE A 124 30.19 1.76 28.09
CA ILE A 124 29.53 2.72 27.21
C ILE A 124 29.44 2.07 25.82
N GLY A 125 28.24 1.98 25.26
CA GLY A 125 28.00 1.58 23.88
C GLY A 125 27.46 2.75 23.08
N VAL A 126 28.05 3.02 21.92
CA VAL A 126 27.60 4.06 20.99
C VAL A 126 27.29 3.42 19.64
N THR A 127 26.09 3.65 19.10
CA THR A 127 25.65 3.16 17.78
C THR A 127 25.36 4.34 16.86
N ALA A 128 25.91 4.34 15.64
CA ALA A 128 25.72 5.41 14.67
C ALA A 128 24.45 5.26 13.82
N THR A 129 23.76 6.37 13.56
CA THR A 129 22.58 6.41 12.67
C THR A 129 22.94 6.74 11.22
N GLU A 130 24.16 7.21 10.98
CA GLU A 130 24.67 7.69 9.70
C GLU A 130 26.13 7.28 9.49
N ASP A 131 26.55 7.20 8.22
CA ASP A 131 27.94 6.90 7.87
C ASP A 131 28.88 8.04 8.24
N ASN A 132 30.16 7.73 8.47
CA ASN A 132 31.20 8.69 8.85
C ASN A 132 30.82 9.51 10.09
N THR A 133 30.23 8.87 11.10
CA THR A 133 29.91 9.49 12.38
C THR A 133 31.13 9.46 13.29
N THR A 134 31.65 10.64 13.63
CA THR A 134 32.78 10.82 14.55
C THR A 134 32.26 11.16 15.93
N VAL A 135 32.73 10.42 16.93
CA VAL A 135 32.32 10.52 18.33
C VAL A 135 33.54 10.72 19.21
N THR A 136 33.44 11.65 20.15
CA THR A 136 34.45 11.93 21.16
C THR A 136 33.87 11.72 22.56
N VAL A 137 34.51 10.85 23.34
CA VAL A 137 34.25 10.65 24.78
C VAL A 137 35.33 11.40 25.56
N SER A 138 34.95 12.26 26.49
CA SER A 138 35.86 13.10 27.28
C SER A 138 35.25 13.43 28.65
N GLY A 139 35.93 14.24 29.47
CA GLY A 139 35.40 14.73 30.74
C GLY A 139 35.27 13.67 31.86
N TYR A 140 35.72 12.44 31.61
CA TYR A 140 35.95 11.43 32.63
C TYR A 140 37.27 11.69 33.36
N ASN A 141 37.49 11.04 34.50
CA ASN A 141 38.74 11.15 35.26
C ASN A 141 39.93 10.68 34.39
N PRO A 142 40.96 11.52 34.12
CA PRO A 142 42.09 11.16 33.28
C PRO A 142 42.88 9.92 33.74
N GLY A 143 42.76 9.53 35.02
CA GLY A 143 43.36 8.32 35.56
C GLY A 143 42.61 7.02 35.25
N VAL A 144 41.47 7.08 34.55
CA VAL A 144 40.76 5.88 34.07
C VAL A 144 41.66 5.12 33.10
N VAL A 145 41.77 3.81 33.32
CA VAL A 145 42.48 2.86 32.45
C VAL A 145 41.42 1.98 31.80
N PHE A 146 41.23 2.11 30.49
CA PHE A 146 40.28 1.26 29.77
C PHE A 146 40.82 -0.16 29.60
N SER A 147 39.95 -1.12 29.25
CA SER A 147 40.33 -2.54 29.13
C SER A 147 41.32 -2.86 28.00
N ASP A 148 41.62 -1.91 27.11
CA ASP A 148 42.75 -1.99 26.16
C ASP A 148 44.09 -1.53 26.76
N GLY A 149 44.12 -1.21 28.06
CA GLY A 149 45.29 -0.75 28.81
C GLY A 149 45.62 0.75 28.64
N ILE A 150 44.87 1.47 27.80
CA ILE A 150 45.17 2.87 27.49
C ILE A 150 44.42 3.80 28.45
N SER A 151 45.15 4.77 29.00
CA SER A 151 44.62 5.90 29.76
C SER A 151 44.80 7.19 28.94
N ALA A 152 43.74 7.98 28.81
CA ALA A 152 43.72 9.19 27.98
C ALA A 152 42.72 10.21 28.55
N THR A 153 42.87 11.49 28.19
CA THR A 153 41.91 12.55 28.59
C THR A 153 40.66 12.58 27.70
N SER A 154 40.76 12.03 26.50
CA SER A 154 39.65 11.85 25.56
C SER A 154 39.89 10.65 24.65
N ARG A 155 38.81 10.13 24.06
CA ARG A 155 38.84 9.10 23.02
C ARG A 155 37.94 9.50 21.87
N THR A 156 38.48 9.48 20.66
CA THR A 156 37.74 9.80 19.44
C THR A 156 37.80 8.63 18.47
N PHE A 157 36.67 8.29 17.88
CA PHE A 157 36.53 7.22 16.90
C PHE A 157 35.47 7.57 15.86
N THR A 158 35.58 6.95 14.68
CA THR A 158 34.61 7.08 13.59
C THR A 158 33.94 5.74 13.33
N ILE A 159 32.62 5.73 13.23
CA ILE A 159 31.80 4.55 12.96
C ILE A 159 30.76 4.84 11.88
N ASN A 160 30.39 3.80 11.13
CA ASN A 160 29.40 3.88 10.06
C ASN A 160 27.99 3.52 10.54
N LYS A 161 26.97 3.82 9.73
CA LYS A 161 25.57 3.57 10.06
C LYS A 161 25.36 2.10 10.44
N GLY A 162 24.66 1.88 11.55
CA GLY A 162 24.36 0.52 12.03
C GLY A 162 25.55 -0.21 12.67
N LYS A 163 26.73 0.41 12.72
CA LYS A 163 27.87 -0.04 13.52
C LYS A 163 27.85 0.61 14.89
N SER A 164 28.49 -0.08 15.83
CA SER A 164 28.68 0.39 17.20
C SER A 164 30.14 0.38 17.61
N TYR A 165 30.44 1.13 18.67
CA TYR A 165 31.72 1.15 19.36
C TYR A 165 31.47 0.98 20.86
N ILE A 166 32.17 0.04 21.50
CA ILE A 166 31.95 -0.32 22.91
C ILE A 166 33.23 0.00 23.69
N LEU A 167 33.08 0.84 24.72
CA LEU A 167 34.13 1.16 25.69
C LEU A 167 33.85 0.42 27.00
N GLU A 168 34.93 0.02 27.67
CA GLU A 168 34.89 -0.64 28.96
C GLU A 168 36.03 -0.16 29.86
N ALA A 169 35.73 0.01 31.15
CA ALA A 169 36.73 0.09 32.20
C ALA A 169 36.44 -0.97 33.27
N GLN A 170 37.35 -1.93 33.43
CA GLN A 170 37.30 -2.90 34.53
C GLN A 170 37.80 -2.26 35.83
N SER A 171 37.07 -2.45 36.91
CA SER A 171 37.31 -1.75 38.19
C SER A 171 38.66 -2.08 38.86
N ASN A 172 39.26 -3.23 38.57
CA ASN A 172 40.54 -3.65 39.15
C ASN A 172 41.79 -3.11 38.43
N LEU A 173 41.66 -2.55 37.23
CA LEU A 173 42.81 -2.04 36.48
C LEU A 173 43.40 -0.77 37.12
N ASN A 174 42.53 0.06 37.72
CA ASN A 174 42.94 1.27 38.41
C ASN A 174 41.86 1.69 39.43
N PRO A 175 42.21 2.21 40.63
CA PRO A 175 41.21 2.72 41.58
C PRO A 175 40.27 3.79 40.99
N ASN A 176 40.76 4.59 40.03
CA ASN A 176 39.94 5.59 39.34
C ASN A 176 38.82 4.96 38.49
N ASN A 177 38.90 3.67 38.13
CA ASN A 177 37.87 3.00 37.32
C ASN A 177 36.57 2.73 38.09
N LEU A 178 36.60 2.80 39.43
CA LEU A 178 35.40 2.59 40.24
C LEU A 178 34.30 3.61 39.93
N THR A 179 34.68 4.87 39.75
CA THR A 179 33.74 5.99 39.56
C THR A 179 34.13 6.94 38.44
N GLY A 180 35.33 6.81 37.86
CA GLY A 180 35.91 7.81 36.97
C GLY A 180 35.19 8.00 35.64
N LEU A 181 34.35 7.06 35.21
CA LEU A 181 33.51 7.19 34.02
C LEU A 181 32.12 7.79 34.30
N VAL A 182 31.70 7.93 35.55
CA VAL A 182 30.42 8.56 35.90
C VAL A 182 30.48 10.02 35.46
N GLY A 183 29.53 10.45 34.63
CA GLY A 183 29.49 11.81 34.10
C GLY A 183 30.49 12.11 32.98
N ALA A 184 31.08 11.09 32.35
CA ALA A 184 31.81 11.27 31.09
C ALA A 184 30.90 11.95 30.04
N LYS A 185 31.44 12.89 29.26
CA LYS A 185 30.75 13.59 28.18
C LYS A 185 30.98 12.89 26.85
N ILE A 186 29.92 12.73 26.05
CA ILE A 186 29.97 12.19 24.69
C ILE A 186 29.50 13.29 23.74
N VAL A 187 30.28 13.57 22.70
CA VAL A 187 29.94 14.52 21.63
C VAL A 187 30.13 13.85 20.28
N ALA A 188 29.11 13.86 19.44
CA ALA A 188 29.13 13.33 18.08
C ALA A 188 28.82 14.43 17.05
N ASN A 189 29.39 14.32 15.84
CA ASN A 189 29.07 15.23 14.74
C ASN A 189 27.67 14.97 14.14
N LYS A 190 27.20 13.72 14.23
CA LYS A 190 25.93 13.21 13.73
C LYS A 190 25.16 12.49 14.85
N PRO A 191 23.83 12.33 14.74
CA PRO A 191 23.05 11.65 15.78
C PRO A 191 23.56 10.22 16.07
N VAL A 192 23.58 9.85 17.34
CA VAL A 192 23.94 8.52 17.83
C VAL A 192 22.95 8.05 18.89
N SER A 193 22.89 6.73 19.12
CA SER A 193 22.26 6.12 20.28
C SER A 193 23.33 5.72 21.30
N VAL A 194 23.08 5.96 22.59
CA VAL A 194 24.01 5.66 23.68
C VAL A 194 23.36 4.74 24.71
N THR A 195 24.01 3.62 25.00
CA THR A 195 23.71 2.76 26.17
C THR A 195 24.86 2.90 27.16
N ASN A 196 24.54 3.06 28.45
CA ASN A 196 25.54 3.22 29.50
C ASN A 196 25.15 2.46 30.77
N GLY A 197 26.13 2.26 31.64
CA GLY A 197 25.93 1.61 32.94
C GLY A 197 27.07 0.67 33.30
N ASN A 198 26.72 -0.38 34.01
CA ASN A 198 27.58 -1.43 34.52
C ASN A 198 26.98 -2.78 34.12
N PHE A 199 27.78 -3.69 33.55
CA PHE A 199 27.31 -5.05 33.33
C PHE A 199 27.44 -5.87 34.61
N ASN A 200 28.54 -5.71 35.33
CA ASN A 200 28.69 -6.23 36.68
C ASN A 200 29.05 -5.06 37.59
N SER A 201 28.16 -4.76 38.54
CA SER A 201 28.32 -3.66 39.47
C SER A 201 28.28 -4.10 40.92
N ILE A 202 29.13 -3.49 41.75
CA ILE A 202 29.02 -3.54 43.20
C ILE A 202 28.91 -2.09 43.66
N TYR A 203 27.71 -1.64 44.02
CA TYR A 203 27.43 -0.21 44.24
C TYR A 203 26.94 0.12 45.66
N THR A 204 26.90 -0.88 46.54
CA THR A 204 26.67 -0.72 47.98
C THR A 204 27.96 -0.99 48.76
N THR A 205 28.11 -0.39 49.93
CA THR A 205 29.21 -0.71 50.87
C THR A 205 28.83 -1.81 51.86
N GLN A 206 27.56 -2.25 51.85
CA GLN A 206 27.04 -3.25 52.79
C GLN A 206 27.23 -4.69 52.29
N ASN A 207 27.57 -4.86 51.01
CA ASN A 207 27.90 -6.12 50.39
C ASN A 207 28.97 -5.87 49.31
N ASN A 208 29.97 -6.75 49.23
CA ASN A 208 31.09 -6.61 48.29
C ASN A 208 31.34 -7.88 47.45
N THR A 209 30.37 -8.79 47.41
CA THR A 209 30.49 -10.09 46.74
C THR A 209 29.48 -10.27 45.61
N ASN A 210 28.25 -9.77 45.79
CA ASN A 210 27.20 -9.88 44.79
C ASN A 210 27.35 -8.77 43.74
N VAL A 211 27.14 -9.14 42.49
CA VAL A 211 27.18 -8.23 41.34
C VAL A 211 25.87 -8.28 40.62
N ASP A 212 25.41 -7.12 40.16
CA ASP A 212 24.20 -6.99 39.36
C ASP A 212 24.48 -6.18 38.11
N VAL A 213 23.56 -6.30 37.16
CA VAL A 213 23.56 -5.51 35.93
C VAL A 213 22.77 -4.23 36.17
N LEU A 214 23.34 -3.08 35.81
CA LEU A 214 22.69 -1.77 35.97
C LEU A 214 22.93 -0.93 34.71
N MET A 215 22.02 -0.96 33.75
CA MET A 215 22.18 -0.23 32.49
C MET A 215 20.87 0.21 31.85
N ASP A 216 20.90 1.32 31.12
CA ASP A 216 19.76 1.80 30.34
C ASP A 216 20.27 2.57 29.10
N GLN A 217 19.35 2.95 28.22
CA GLN A 217 19.62 3.86 27.10
C GLN A 217 19.50 5.31 27.56
N ALA A 218 20.53 6.11 27.28
CA ALA A 218 20.55 7.54 27.57
C ALA A 218 19.74 8.35 26.54
N VAL A 219 19.35 9.56 26.93
CA VAL A 219 18.80 10.60 26.04
C VAL A 219 19.78 11.77 25.96
N PRO A 220 19.80 12.55 24.88
CA PRO A 220 20.74 13.65 24.73
C PRO A 220 20.36 14.84 25.63
N VAL A 221 21.32 15.73 25.90
CA VAL A 221 21.22 16.80 26.91
C VAL A 221 20.03 17.75 26.67
N GLU A 222 19.67 17.99 25.42
CA GLU A 222 18.54 18.83 25.01
C GLU A 222 17.16 18.24 25.37
N ARG A 223 17.09 16.95 25.74
CA ARG A 223 15.86 16.24 26.16
C ARG A 223 15.68 16.16 27.68
N LEU A 224 16.62 16.71 28.45
CA LEU A 224 16.61 16.67 29.90
C LEU A 224 15.75 17.78 30.51
N GLY A 225 15.51 17.66 31.81
CA GLY A 225 14.78 18.64 32.59
C GLY A 225 15.32 18.73 34.01
N LYS A 226 14.52 19.36 34.89
CA LYS A 226 14.96 19.80 36.21
C LYS A 226 14.22 19.14 37.35
N ASP A 227 12.98 18.73 37.14
CA ASP A 227 12.11 18.18 38.18
C ASP A 227 11.85 16.70 37.96
N PHE A 228 11.98 15.89 39.01
CA PHE A 228 11.89 14.44 38.96
C PHE A 228 11.14 13.92 40.18
N VAL A 229 10.42 12.82 40.00
CA VAL A 229 9.83 12.04 41.09
C VAL A 229 10.21 10.60 40.90
N MET A 230 10.56 9.95 41.99
CA MET A 230 10.94 8.55 42.04
C MET A 230 10.08 7.81 43.06
N VAL A 231 9.82 6.54 42.79
CA VAL A 231 9.16 5.62 43.70
C VAL A 231 10.11 4.46 43.96
N LYS A 232 10.37 4.17 45.24
CA LYS A 232 11.35 3.17 45.68
C LYS A 232 11.12 1.80 45.04
N GLY A 233 12.19 1.04 44.85
CA GLY A 233 12.10 -0.38 44.55
C GLY A 233 11.60 -1.22 45.73
N ASN A 234 11.83 -2.53 45.66
CA ASN A 234 11.36 -3.47 46.67
C ASN A 234 12.28 -3.52 47.91
N GLY A 235 13.51 -3.05 47.82
CA GLY A 235 14.51 -3.16 48.90
C GLY A 235 14.26 -2.25 50.09
N PRO A 236 14.84 -2.54 51.26
CA PRO A 236 14.88 -1.61 52.38
C PRO A 236 15.62 -0.32 51.99
N ALA A 237 15.08 0.84 52.41
CA ALA A 237 15.63 2.16 52.10
C ALA A 237 17.08 2.37 52.60
N ASN A 238 17.48 1.63 53.64
CA ASN A 238 18.81 1.69 54.25
C ASN A 238 19.76 0.58 53.78
N SER A 239 19.39 -0.24 52.80
CA SER A 239 20.25 -1.34 52.27
C SER A 239 21.44 -0.86 51.43
N GLY A 240 21.44 0.42 51.03
CA GLY A 240 22.39 0.94 50.03
C GLY A 240 22.11 0.48 48.59
N MET A 241 21.09 -0.37 48.37
CA MET A 241 20.66 -0.79 47.04
C MET A 241 19.64 0.18 46.41
N GLU A 242 18.99 1.01 47.23
CA GLU A 242 18.04 2.05 46.81
C GLU A 242 18.75 3.41 46.83
N ALA A 243 18.87 4.08 45.68
CA ALA A 243 19.50 5.39 45.58
C ALA A 243 19.10 6.14 44.30
N ALA A 244 19.49 7.41 44.19
CA ALA A 244 19.44 8.17 42.94
C ALA A 244 20.84 8.72 42.60
N VAL A 245 21.35 8.42 41.42
CA VAL A 245 22.56 9.02 40.86
C VAL A 245 22.15 10.20 40.00
N VAL A 246 22.53 11.41 40.42
CA VAL A 246 22.25 12.65 39.70
C VAL A 246 23.51 13.12 39.01
N VAL A 247 23.49 13.33 37.69
CA VAL A 247 24.64 13.82 36.90
C VAL A 247 24.33 15.21 36.36
N ALA A 248 25.17 16.19 36.68
CA ALA A 248 25.01 17.57 36.23
C ALA A 248 25.52 17.75 34.80
N THR A 249 24.74 18.42 33.95
CA THR A 249 25.15 18.74 32.57
C THR A 249 25.74 20.14 32.42
N GLN A 250 25.56 20.98 33.44
CA GLN A 250 26.00 22.37 33.48
C GLN A 250 26.66 22.67 34.81
N SER A 251 27.58 23.63 34.82
CA SER A 251 28.26 24.03 36.05
C SER A 251 27.34 24.79 37.00
N ASN A 252 27.69 24.81 38.28
CA ASN A 252 26.91 25.45 39.35
C ASN A 252 25.48 24.89 39.51
N THR A 253 25.28 23.60 39.25
CA THR A 253 24.01 22.91 39.45
C THR A 253 23.78 22.64 40.93
N LYS A 254 22.67 23.14 41.48
CA LYS A 254 22.22 22.89 42.86
C LYS A 254 21.07 21.89 42.87
N LEU A 255 20.97 21.07 43.92
CA LEU A 255 19.95 20.03 44.07
C LEU A 255 19.05 20.29 45.27
N THR A 256 17.76 20.02 45.11
CA THR A 256 16.73 20.06 46.14
C THR A 256 16.07 18.68 46.23
N VAL A 257 15.92 18.14 47.43
CA VAL A 257 15.34 16.81 47.67
C VAL A 257 14.18 16.94 48.65
N ASN A 258 13.00 16.44 48.27
CA ASN A 258 11.76 16.55 49.07
C ASN A 258 11.44 17.99 49.52
N GLY A 259 11.78 18.98 48.68
CA GLY A 259 11.57 20.40 48.96
C GLY A 259 12.70 21.07 49.75
N ASN A 260 13.72 20.32 50.18
CA ASN A 260 14.85 20.84 50.95
C ASN A 260 16.09 21.01 50.07
N LEU A 261 16.61 22.23 49.97
CA LEU A 261 17.84 22.53 49.21
C LEU A 261 19.06 21.88 49.89
N LEU A 262 19.85 21.13 49.14
CA LEU A 262 21.11 20.55 49.61
C LEU A 262 22.22 21.61 49.58
N ASN A 263 22.27 22.47 50.61
CA ASN A 263 23.16 23.65 50.67
C ASN A 263 24.65 23.34 50.44
N ASN A 264 25.11 22.13 50.80
CA ASN A 264 26.51 21.71 50.66
C ASN A 264 26.81 20.99 49.34
N VAL A 265 25.86 20.94 48.40
CA VAL A 265 26.00 20.24 47.12
C VAL A 265 25.88 21.23 45.97
N THR A 266 27.00 21.54 45.32
CA THR A 266 27.06 22.28 44.06
C THR A 266 27.88 21.48 43.07
N LEU A 267 27.28 21.12 41.93
CA LEU A 267 27.88 20.24 40.93
C LEU A 267 28.30 21.02 39.69
N ASN A 268 29.52 20.78 39.23
CA ASN A 268 29.99 21.20 37.91
C ASN A 268 29.54 20.24 36.82
N ALA A 269 29.59 20.65 35.54
CA ALA A 269 29.25 19.76 34.43
C ALA A 269 30.10 18.47 34.47
N GLY A 270 29.44 17.32 34.35
CA GLY A 270 30.05 15.99 34.48
C GLY A 270 30.23 15.49 35.91
N GLN A 271 30.05 16.34 36.93
CA GLN A 271 30.03 15.86 38.31
C GLN A 271 28.69 15.22 38.65
N TYR A 272 28.73 14.28 39.59
CA TYR A 272 27.55 13.56 40.04
C TYR A 272 27.40 13.60 41.57
N TYR A 273 26.19 13.31 42.05
CA TYR A 273 25.88 13.14 43.46
C TYR A 273 24.95 11.93 43.65
N VAL A 274 25.15 11.16 44.72
CA VAL A 274 24.31 10.01 45.05
C VAL A 274 23.40 10.35 46.22
N ILE A 275 22.10 10.48 45.94
CA ILE A 275 21.07 10.66 46.97
C ILE A 275 20.70 9.28 47.51
N GLN A 276 20.91 9.09 48.81
CA GLN A 276 20.71 7.81 49.48
C GLN A 276 19.22 7.47 49.62
N GLY A 277 18.89 6.17 49.60
CA GLY A 277 17.52 5.67 49.74
C GLY A 277 16.82 6.04 51.04
N THR A 278 17.55 6.43 52.08
CA THR A 278 16.97 6.97 53.32
C THR A 278 16.20 8.28 53.11
N ASN A 279 16.32 8.93 51.94
CA ASN A 279 15.52 10.10 51.57
C ASN A 279 14.13 9.74 51.01
N TYR A 280 13.82 8.47 50.73
CA TYR A 280 12.46 8.08 50.38
C TYR A 280 11.51 8.27 51.57
N ILE A 281 10.40 8.98 51.35
CA ILE A 281 9.37 9.21 52.36
C ILE A 281 8.31 8.11 52.25
N ASN A 282 8.02 7.46 53.37
CA ASN A 282 6.93 6.49 53.47
C ASN A 282 5.57 7.19 53.44
N GLN A 283 4.73 6.86 52.46
CA GLN A 283 3.37 7.40 52.32
C GLN A 283 2.30 6.41 52.79
N GLY A 284 2.69 5.26 53.35
CA GLY A 284 1.80 4.16 53.72
C GLY A 284 1.61 3.14 52.60
N ASN A 285 1.07 1.97 52.96
CA ASN A 285 0.73 0.87 52.05
C ASN A 285 1.86 0.44 51.09
N GLY A 286 3.12 0.57 51.52
CA GLY A 286 4.28 0.21 50.72
C GLY A 286 4.63 1.19 49.59
N ASN A 287 4.02 2.37 49.54
CA ASN A 287 4.40 3.45 48.63
C ASN A 287 5.42 4.38 49.30
N TYR A 288 6.62 4.43 48.73
CA TYR A 288 7.72 5.28 49.17
C TYR A 288 8.17 6.13 48.01
N ASN A 289 8.11 7.45 48.15
CA ASN A 289 8.46 8.36 47.06
C ASN A 289 9.46 9.43 47.49
N MET A 290 10.10 10.03 46.49
CA MET A 290 11.07 11.10 46.66
C MET A 290 10.95 12.07 45.49
N SER A 291 11.00 13.37 45.77
CA SER A 291 11.17 14.39 44.73
C SER A 291 12.62 14.87 44.67
N ILE A 292 13.11 15.10 43.46
CA ILE A 292 14.41 15.71 43.19
C ILE A 292 14.16 16.86 42.21
N SER A 293 14.65 18.05 42.55
CA SER A 293 14.71 19.15 41.59
C SER A 293 16.11 19.76 41.52
N ALA A 294 16.45 20.37 40.39
CA ALA A 294 17.76 20.95 40.12
C ALA A 294 17.66 22.35 39.52
N SER A 295 18.68 23.20 39.73
CA SER A 295 18.73 24.52 39.11
C SER A 295 18.93 24.47 37.59
N ASN A 296 19.60 23.42 37.09
CA ASN A 296 19.91 23.18 35.68
C ASN A 296 19.48 21.76 35.28
N ASN A 297 19.54 21.46 33.97
CA ASN A 297 19.22 20.13 33.45
C ASN A 297 20.18 19.06 34.00
N VAL A 298 19.63 17.96 34.48
CA VAL A 298 20.39 16.84 35.04
C VAL A 298 19.89 15.50 34.49
N TYR A 299 20.74 14.48 34.56
CA TYR A 299 20.28 13.09 34.48
C TYR A 299 19.97 12.58 35.88
N VAL A 300 18.93 11.76 36.03
CA VAL A 300 18.62 11.04 37.27
C VAL A 300 18.45 9.56 36.97
N TYR A 301 19.36 8.74 37.50
CA TYR A 301 19.27 7.28 37.41
C TYR A 301 18.92 6.73 38.80
N GLN A 302 17.82 6.00 38.89
CA GLN A 302 17.43 5.29 40.10
C GLN A 302 18.16 3.96 40.16
N LEU A 303 18.84 3.71 41.28
CA LEU A 303 19.30 2.39 41.66
C LEU A 303 18.24 1.79 42.58
N LEU A 304 17.88 0.52 42.36
CA LEU A 304 16.80 -0.16 43.07
C LEU A 304 17.16 -1.60 43.39
N ALA A 305 16.43 -2.20 44.35
CA ALA A 305 16.46 -3.64 44.57
C ALA A 305 15.16 -4.32 44.12
N GLY A 306 15.30 -5.51 43.55
CA GLY A 306 14.21 -6.35 43.06
C GLY A 306 13.45 -7.09 44.17
N THR A 307 14.07 -7.36 45.32
CA THR A 307 13.43 -8.04 46.47
C THR A 307 13.58 -7.25 47.78
N SER A 308 12.75 -7.56 48.78
CA SER A 308 12.72 -6.87 50.08
C SER A 308 13.49 -7.58 51.20
N SER A 309 13.84 -8.86 51.03
CA SER A 309 14.52 -9.67 52.06
C SER A 309 15.29 -10.85 51.44
N GLY A 310 16.20 -11.46 52.22
CA GLY A 310 16.96 -12.67 51.87
C GLY A 310 18.11 -12.43 50.89
N THR A 311 17.79 -11.96 49.68
CA THR A 311 18.73 -11.86 48.54
C THR A 311 18.88 -10.42 48.02
N VAL A 312 18.48 -9.42 48.80
CA VAL A 312 18.42 -8.00 48.40
C VAL A 312 19.67 -7.51 47.66
N TYR A 313 20.87 -7.91 48.10
CA TYR A 313 22.15 -7.49 47.52
C TYR A 313 22.52 -8.14 46.18
N ALA A 314 21.73 -9.11 45.72
CA ALA A 314 21.87 -9.78 44.43
C ALA A 314 20.61 -9.55 43.57
N THR A 315 20.00 -8.37 43.69
CA THR A 315 18.78 -8.05 42.93
C THR A 315 18.79 -6.60 42.46
N GLY A 316 19.97 -6.04 42.27
CA GLY A 316 20.14 -4.68 41.76
C GLY A 316 19.51 -4.48 40.38
N GLY A 317 19.11 -3.25 40.10
CA GLY A 317 18.65 -2.83 38.79
C GLY A 317 18.70 -1.30 38.66
N MET A 318 18.56 -0.79 37.45
CA MET A 318 18.59 0.65 37.19
C MET A 318 17.41 1.12 36.35
N ASN A 319 16.86 2.29 36.73
CA ASN A 319 15.90 3.03 35.91
C ASN A 319 16.49 4.37 35.51
N PHE A 320 16.41 4.74 34.22
CA PHE A 320 16.59 6.14 33.84
C PHE A 320 15.28 6.93 34.00
N ILE A 321 15.25 7.86 34.96
CA ILE A 321 14.06 8.62 35.34
C ILE A 321 13.90 9.85 34.41
N PRO A 322 12.78 9.97 33.69
CA PRO A 322 12.51 11.13 32.86
C PRO A 322 12.13 12.34 33.73
N PRO A 323 12.42 13.56 33.25
CA PRO A 323 11.96 14.77 33.90
C PRO A 323 10.43 14.85 33.83
N LEU A 324 9.82 15.36 34.90
CA LEU A 324 8.42 15.70 34.94
C LEU A 324 8.13 16.80 33.93
N SER A 325 7.08 16.60 33.14
CA SER A 325 6.64 17.58 32.15
C SER A 325 5.16 17.40 31.85
N CYS A 326 4.48 18.50 31.54
CA CYS A 326 3.13 18.46 30.99
C CYS A 326 3.07 17.93 29.54
N PHE A 327 4.22 17.73 28.90
CA PHE A 327 4.34 17.02 27.62
C PHE A 327 4.47 15.50 27.76
N LEU A 328 4.56 14.96 28.98
CA LEU A 328 4.50 13.50 29.16
C LEU A 328 3.17 12.97 28.60
N PRO A 329 3.16 11.73 28.07
CA PRO A 329 1.96 11.15 27.49
C PRO A 329 0.85 11.02 28.53
N LYS A 330 -0.40 10.92 28.07
CA LYS A 330 -1.57 10.62 28.92
C LYS A 330 -1.87 9.13 29.01
N GLU A 331 -1.14 8.32 28.25
CA GLU A 331 -1.30 6.88 28.23
C GLU A 331 0.06 6.20 27.97
N ILE A 332 0.25 5.04 28.58
CA ILE A 332 1.36 4.13 28.31
C ILE A 332 0.71 2.83 27.84
N ASN A 333 0.76 2.62 26.53
CA ASN A 333 -0.03 1.59 25.89
C ASN A 333 0.74 0.28 25.83
N GLU A 334 0.15 -0.75 26.42
CA GLU A 334 0.53 -2.14 26.22
C GLU A 334 2.01 -2.45 26.47
N ILE A 335 2.49 -2.28 27.69
CA ILE A 335 3.74 -2.87 28.15
C ILE A 335 3.56 -4.40 28.13
N GLY A 336 4.07 -5.03 27.08
CA GLY A 336 3.90 -6.47 26.85
C GLY A 336 4.66 -7.32 27.86
N PHE A 337 4.01 -8.36 28.39
CA PHE A 337 4.60 -9.35 29.31
C PHE A 337 5.46 -8.72 30.42
N ILE A 338 4.92 -7.73 31.15
CA ILE A 338 5.67 -6.85 32.05
C ILE A 338 6.56 -7.60 33.06
N ASN A 339 6.15 -8.80 33.45
CA ASN A 339 6.79 -9.63 34.46
C ASN A 339 7.61 -10.80 33.89
N LYS A 340 7.92 -10.80 32.58
CA LYS A 340 8.64 -11.89 31.92
C LYS A 340 9.92 -11.47 31.21
N ILE A 341 10.90 -12.36 31.25
CA ILE A 341 12.09 -12.38 30.38
C ILE A 341 12.22 -13.81 29.84
N GLY A 342 12.01 -13.99 28.55
CA GLY A 342 11.84 -15.32 27.96
C GLY A 342 10.67 -16.07 28.60
N THR A 343 10.96 -17.24 29.13
CA THR A 343 10.01 -18.07 29.89
C THR A 343 10.00 -17.76 31.39
N ASP A 344 10.98 -17.01 31.88
CA ASP A 344 11.17 -16.74 33.31
C ASP A 344 10.19 -15.66 33.78
N THR A 345 9.66 -15.82 34.99
CA THR A 345 8.65 -14.93 35.58
C THR A 345 9.14 -14.33 36.88
N PHE A 346 8.99 -13.01 37.03
CA PHE A 346 9.52 -12.24 38.14
C PHE A 346 8.43 -11.49 38.91
N ASN A 347 8.60 -11.35 40.23
CA ASN A 347 7.74 -10.48 41.01
C ASN A 347 8.00 -9.03 40.60
N THR A 348 6.99 -8.39 40.01
CA THR A 348 7.13 -7.08 39.37
C THR A 348 6.22 -6.07 40.05
N ARG A 349 6.80 -4.97 40.52
CA ARG A 349 6.08 -3.81 41.04
C ARG A 349 6.00 -2.75 39.95
N LEU A 350 4.80 -2.22 39.70
CA LEU A 350 4.57 -1.08 38.82
C LEU A 350 4.45 0.20 39.64
N ASN A 351 5.31 1.16 39.36
CA ASN A 351 5.31 2.47 39.97
C ASN A 351 4.82 3.49 38.94
N ILE A 352 3.76 4.23 39.24
CA ILE A 352 3.16 5.24 38.35
C ILE A 352 3.32 6.61 38.99
N ILE A 353 3.67 7.62 38.20
CA ILE A 353 3.73 9.02 38.60
C ILE A 353 2.83 9.80 37.64
N THR A 354 1.93 10.63 38.18
CA THR A 354 0.98 11.43 37.39
C THR A 354 0.73 12.76 38.07
N GLN A 355 0.22 13.75 37.34
CA GLN A 355 -0.18 15.00 37.96
C GLN A 355 -1.34 14.80 38.96
N SER A 356 -1.34 15.58 40.03
CA SER A 356 -2.36 15.57 41.07
C SER A 356 -3.76 15.82 40.48
N GLY A 357 -4.76 15.07 40.95
CA GLY A 357 -6.14 15.10 40.46
C GLY A 357 -6.37 14.39 39.12
N ALA A 358 -5.44 13.56 38.65
CA ALA A 358 -5.65 12.69 37.51
C ALA A 358 -6.51 11.46 37.86
N ALA A 359 -7.39 11.05 36.96
CA ALA A 359 -8.02 9.73 37.02
C ALA A 359 -7.13 8.75 36.26
N VAL A 360 -6.64 7.72 36.95
CA VAL A 360 -5.69 6.74 36.39
C VAL A 360 -6.27 5.34 36.43
N ASN A 361 -6.20 4.64 35.29
CA ASN A 361 -6.65 3.26 35.15
C ASN A 361 -5.49 2.36 34.69
N ILE A 362 -5.52 1.10 35.13
CA ILE A 362 -4.70 0.00 34.63
C ILE A 362 -5.61 -1.00 33.92
N ASN A 363 -5.33 -1.27 32.64
CA ASN A 363 -6.13 -2.17 31.80
C ASN A 363 -7.64 -1.82 31.83
N GLY A 364 -7.95 -0.53 31.79
CA GLY A 364 -9.33 -0.01 31.82
C GLY A 364 -9.95 0.09 33.22
N ASN A 365 -9.32 -0.46 34.25
CA ASN A 365 -9.85 -0.45 35.62
C ASN A 365 -9.18 0.62 36.49
N PRO A 366 -9.93 1.39 37.31
CA PRO A 366 -9.35 2.33 38.26
C PRO A 366 -8.36 1.67 39.21
N ILE A 367 -7.28 2.37 39.55
CA ILE A 367 -6.28 1.87 40.50
C ILE A 367 -6.89 1.81 41.91
N ALA A 368 -6.65 0.71 42.63
CA ALA A 368 -7.10 0.53 44.00
C ALA A 368 -6.52 1.61 44.94
N ALA A 369 -7.39 2.25 45.72
CA ALA A 369 -7.04 3.37 46.61
C ALA A 369 -5.90 3.05 47.60
N GLY A 370 -5.73 1.78 47.98
CA GLY A 370 -4.64 1.34 48.84
C GLY A 370 -3.24 1.54 48.24
N THR A 371 -3.11 1.64 46.92
CA THR A 371 -1.80 1.75 46.23
C THR A 371 -1.43 3.18 45.82
N GLY A 372 -2.31 4.14 46.08
CA GLY A 372 -2.18 5.56 45.74
C GLY A 372 -3.55 6.19 45.42
N PRO A 373 -3.63 7.49 45.09
CA PRO A 373 -2.51 8.41 44.89
C PRO A 373 -1.87 8.83 46.22
N ALA A 374 -0.54 8.70 46.30
CA ALA A 374 0.24 9.21 47.42
C ALA A 374 0.84 10.59 47.08
N PRO A 375 0.80 11.57 47.99
CA PRO A 375 1.37 12.89 47.78
C PRO A 375 2.89 12.83 47.69
N VAL A 376 3.48 13.85 47.07
CA VAL A 376 4.94 13.97 46.91
C VAL A 376 5.41 15.23 47.62
N ALA A 377 6.18 15.07 48.69
CA ALA A 377 6.77 16.19 49.43
C ALA A 377 7.71 17.00 48.53
N GLY A 378 7.64 18.34 48.61
CA GLY A 378 8.41 19.24 47.74
C GLY A 378 7.89 19.37 46.31
N ASN A 379 6.92 18.56 45.88
CA ASN A 379 6.32 18.66 44.55
C ASN A 379 4.82 18.30 44.57
N PRO A 380 3.94 19.16 45.14
CA PRO A 380 2.53 18.85 45.38
C PRO A 380 1.69 18.71 44.10
N ASN A 381 2.22 19.11 42.94
CA ASN A 381 1.56 18.99 41.65
C ASN A 381 1.56 17.56 41.10
N TRP A 382 2.27 16.64 41.74
CA TRP A 382 2.42 15.25 41.31
C TRP A 382 2.08 14.28 42.44
N VAL A 383 1.53 13.13 42.06
CA VAL A 383 1.18 12.03 42.95
C VAL A 383 1.75 10.73 42.39
N THR A 384 1.88 9.73 43.26
CA THR A 384 2.47 8.44 42.91
C THR A 384 1.55 7.27 43.27
N TYR A 385 1.65 6.19 42.50
CA TYR A 385 1.05 4.90 42.81
C TYR A 385 2.13 3.83 42.82
N SER A 386 2.01 2.85 43.70
CA SER A 386 2.93 1.70 43.79
C SER A 386 2.12 0.41 43.87
N ILE A 387 2.05 -0.31 42.76
CA ILE A 387 1.20 -1.48 42.56
C ILE A 387 2.08 -2.73 42.57
N PRO A 388 1.98 -3.60 43.58
CA PRO A 388 2.77 -4.84 43.64
C PRO A 388 2.23 -5.92 42.69
N SER A 389 3.08 -6.88 42.36
CA SER A 389 2.71 -8.15 41.71
C SER A 389 1.93 -8.02 40.39
N VAL A 390 2.26 -7.04 39.55
CA VAL A 390 1.64 -6.89 38.22
C VAL A 390 2.11 -8.00 37.28
N THR A 391 1.21 -8.47 36.41
CA THR A 391 1.51 -9.54 35.44
C THR A 391 0.85 -9.29 34.09
N GLY A 392 1.37 -9.93 33.04
CA GLY A 392 0.79 -9.88 31.70
C GLY A 392 1.03 -8.55 30.97
N ASN A 393 0.08 -8.15 30.14
CA ASN A 393 0.16 -6.91 29.37
C ASN A 393 -0.48 -5.78 30.17
N ILE A 394 0.21 -4.65 30.27
CA ILE A 394 -0.24 -3.51 31.07
C ILE A 394 -0.44 -2.29 30.19
N THR A 395 -1.63 -1.71 30.25
CA THR A 395 -1.94 -0.37 29.72
C THR A 395 -2.26 0.54 30.89
N VAL A 396 -1.58 1.69 30.97
CA VAL A 396 -1.86 2.74 31.95
C VAL A 396 -2.49 3.91 31.21
N THR A 397 -3.71 4.31 31.57
CA THR A 397 -4.36 5.51 31.03
C THR A 397 -4.57 6.54 32.13
N SER A 398 -4.38 7.82 31.83
CA SER A 398 -4.53 8.92 32.77
C SER A 398 -5.21 10.12 32.11
N THR A 399 -6.02 10.87 32.84
CA THR A 399 -6.59 12.14 32.32
C THR A 399 -5.55 13.26 32.22
N LYS A 400 -4.41 13.10 32.91
CA LYS A 400 -3.28 14.04 32.94
C LYS A 400 -1.96 13.31 32.57
N PRO A 401 -0.85 14.03 32.35
CA PRO A 401 0.43 13.44 32.01
C PRO A 401 0.87 12.38 33.02
N VAL A 402 1.31 11.23 32.52
CA VAL A 402 1.63 10.02 33.29
C VAL A 402 2.96 9.42 32.82
N THR A 403 3.67 8.82 33.77
CA THR A 403 4.86 8.03 33.55
C THR A 403 4.83 6.79 34.43
N ALA A 404 5.45 5.69 34.00
CA ALA A 404 5.53 4.47 34.80
C ALA A 404 6.93 3.86 34.74
N GLY A 405 7.33 3.21 35.83
CA GLY A 405 8.53 2.38 35.88
C GLY A 405 8.26 1.13 36.67
N ILE A 406 9.16 0.16 36.56
CA ILE A 406 9.07 -1.09 37.31
C ILE A 406 10.30 -1.30 38.18
N ALA A 407 10.09 -2.08 39.23
CA ALA A 407 11.13 -2.71 40.03
C ALA A 407 10.75 -4.18 40.16
N ALA A 408 11.59 -5.07 39.69
CA ALA A 408 11.28 -6.49 39.66
C ALA A 408 12.46 -7.34 40.12
N GLY A 409 12.16 -8.52 40.66
CA GLY A 409 13.17 -9.49 41.02
C GLY A 409 12.63 -10.68 41.80
N ASN A 410 13.34 -11.80 41.74
CA ASN A 410 13.08 -13.03 42.49
C ASN A 410 14.42 -13.73 42.74
N GLY A 411 14.65 -14.24 43.96
CA GLY A 411 15.92 -14.89 44.28
C GLY A 411 17.10 -13.95 44.07
N ALA A 412 18.15 -14.40 43.39
CA ALA A 412 19.32 -13.60 43.06
C ALA A 412 19.18 -12.84 41.72
N VAL A 413 17.97 -12.53 41.26
CA VAL A 413 17.77 -11.75 40.03
C VAL A 413 16.94 -10.52 40.32
N GLY A 414 17.38 -9.35 39.89
CA GLY A 414 16.61 -8.12 39.89
C GLY A 414 16.88 -7.27 38.64
N TYR A 415 15.96 -6.34 38.36
CA TYR A 415 16.08 -5.40 37.25
C TYR A 415 15.14 -4.20 37.43
N GLY A 416 15.51 -3.08 36.79
CA GLY A 416 14.63 -1.93 36.59
C GLY A 416 13.92 -2.03 35.25
N GLY A 417 13.02 -1.11 34.94
CA GLY A 417 12.57 -0.84 33.58
C GLY A 417 11.65 0.38 33.58
N TYR A 418 11.99 1.42 32.83
CA TYR A 418 11.22 2.67 32.89
C TYR A 418 10.49 2.97 31.58
N PHE A 419 9.19 3.19 31.67
CA PHE A 419 8.22 3.34 30.57
C PHE A 419 7.54 4.71 30.63
N ALA A 420 8.13 5.65 29.92
CA ALA A 420 7.44 6.83 29.44
C ALA A 420 8.18 7.35 28.22
N GLY A 421 7.46 7.99 27.30
CA GLY A 421 8.12 8.86 26.33
C GLY A 421 8.79 9.97 27.12
N PHE A 422 10.13 9.99 27.18
CA PHE A 422 10.86 11.22 27.50
C PHE A 422 10.25 12.31 26.64
N SER A 423 9.79 13.42 27.25
CA SER A 423 9.06 14.53 26.60
C SER A 423 9.52 14.64 25.16
N SER A 424 8.71 14.08 24.25
CA SER A 424 9.07 14.06 22.85
C SER A 424 8.73 15.46 22.39
N VAL A 425 9.66 16.40 22.53
CA VAL A 425 9.68 17.54 21.60
C VAL A 425 9.49 16.91 20.22
N PRO A 426 8.36 17.19 19.55
CA PRO A 426 7.99 16.49 18.34
C PRO A 426 9.14 16.49 17.35
N VAL A 427 9.38 15.35 16.73
CA VAL A 427 10.39 15.22 15.69
C VAL A 427 9.74 15.57 14.37
N ILE A 428 10.41 16.36 13.55
CA ILE A 428 10.00 16.57 12.16
C ILE A 428 10.20 15.25 11.42
N THR A 429 9.11 14.68 10.90
CA THR A 429 9.14 13.52 9.99
C THR A 429 8.93 13.99 8.56
N LYS A 430 9.62 13.34 7.61
CA LYS A 430 9.38 13.53 6.18
C LYS A 430 8.45 12.43 5.68
N ASN A 431 7.34 12.85 5.08
CA ASN A 431 6.43 12.00 4.33
C ASN A 431 6.58 12.30 2.82
N GLY A 432 6.38 11.27 1.99
CA GLY A 432 6.49 11.39 0.54
C GLY A 432 7.92 11.43 -0.01
N ASP A 433 8.02 11.53 -1.32
CA ASP A 433 9.26 11.61 -2.10
C ASP A 433 9.16 12.71 -3.16
N CYS A 434 10.23 12.94 -3.93
CA CYS A 434 10.25 14.00 -4.93
C CYS A 434 9.30 13.79 -6.11
N TYR A 435 8.70 12.61 -6.25
CA TYR A 435 7.72 12.32 -7.28
C TYR A 435 6.28 12.53 -6.77
N ASN A 436 5.97 12.05 -5.57
CA ASN A 436 4.65 12.12 -4.94
C ASN A 436 4.42 13.41 -4.11
N GLY A 437 5.44 14.28 -4.04
CA GLY A 437 5.46 15.48 -3.22
C GLY A 437 5.99 15.19 -1.82
N VAL A 438 6.75 16.15 -1.28
CA VAL A 438 7.30 16.04 0.08
C VAL A 438 6.45 16.83 1.07
N GLN A 439 6.25 16.28 2.26
CA GLN A 439 5.66 16.97 3.39
C GLN A 439 6.51 16.74 4.64
N LEU A 440 6.87 17.83 5.33
CA LEU A 440 7.44 17.75 6.68
C LEU A 440 6.29 17.86 7.69
N SER A 441 6.29 17.01 8.71
CA SER A 441 5.22 16.94 9.69
C SER A 441 5.76 16.81 11.10
N VAL A 442 5.03 17.34 12.07
CA VAL A 442 5.21 17.09 13.50
C VAL A 442 3.95 16.44 14.06
N GLU A 443 4.05 15.84 15.25
CA GLU A 443 2.91 15.19 15.90
C GLU A 443 1.73 16.15 16.13
N THR A 444 0.52 15.68 15.83
CA THR A 444 -0.72 16.42 16.00
C THR A 444 -1.21 16.41 17.45
N GLY A 445 -2.01 17.40 17.86
CA GLY A 445 -2.63 17.44 19.21
C GLY A 445 -2.00 18.43 20.19
N TYR A 446 -1.17 19.35 19.70
CA TYR A 446 -0.71 20.53 20.45
C TYR A 446 -1.59 21.74 20.14
N ASP A 447 -1.53 22.78 20.99
CA ASP A 447 -2.42 23.94 20.90
C ASP A 447 -2.03 24.91 19.79
N ALA A 448 -0.73 25.02 19.46
CA ALA A 448 -0.26 25.80 18.32
C ALA A 448 1.06 25.24 17.74
N TYR A 449 1.26 25.54 16.45
CA TYR A 449 2.45 25.24 15.68
C TYR A 449 2.94 26.50 14.99
N GLN A 450 4.25 26.61 14.77
CA GLN A 450 4.84 27.68 13.97
C GLN A 450 6.17 27.23 13.35
N TRP A 451 6.25 27.19 12.03
CA TRP A 451 7.47 26.75 11.32
C TRP A 451 8.49 27.87 11.08
N TYR A 452 9.76 27.48 11.03
CA TYR A 452 10.91 28.33 10.74
C TYR A 452 11.83 27.64 9.72
N LEU A 453 12.44 28.42 8.83
CA LEU A 453 13.48 28.00 7.88
C LEU A 453 14.77 28.78 8.18
N ASN A 454 15.87 28.06 8.46
CA ASN A 454 17.16 28.64 8.85
C ASN A 454 17.03 29.63 10.03
N GLY A 455 16.14 29.31 10.98
CA GLY A 455 15.82 30.16 12.14
C GLY A 455 14.90 31.35 11.85
N ILE A 456 14.49 31.58 10.60
CA ILE A 456 13.59 32.67 10.20
C ILE A 456 12.15 32.17 10.18
N LEU A 457 11.24 32.95 10.77
CA LEU A 457 9.81 32.66 10.82
C LEU A 457 9.22 32.49 9.41
N ILE A 458 8.44 31.43 9.18
CA ILE A 458 7.63 31.26 7.96
C ILE A 458 6.21 31.78 8.24
N PRO A 459 5.82 32.96 7.70
CA PRO A 459 4.52 33.56 8.04
C PRO A 459 3.34 32.66 7.66
N GLY A 460 2.40 32.48 8.60
CA GLY A 460 1.18 31.70 8.38
C GLY A 460 1.35 30.17 8.38
N ALA A 461 2.58 29.65 8.51
CA ALA A 461 2.82 28.22 8.62
C ALA A 461 2.53 27.74 10.06
N THR A 462 1.24 27.65 10.41
CA THR A 462 0.75 27.27 11.75
C THR A 462 0.08 25.89 11.80
N SER A 463 0.21 25.11 10.73
CA SER A 463 -0.25 23.73 10.64
C SER A 463 0.79 22.76 11.25
N PRO A 464 0.38 21.59 11.77
CA PRO A 464 1.31 20.51 12.15
C PRO A 464 2.12 19.94 10.99
N ALA A 465 1.88 20.37 9.74
CA ALA A 465 2.66 19.97 8.59
C ALA A 465 2.90 21.14 7.62
N ILE A 466 4.01 21.06 6.88
CA ILE A 466 4.43 22.04 5.88
C ILE A 466 4.91 21.33 4.60
N ASN A 467 4.61 21.87 3.43
CA ASN A 467 5.26 21.48 2.19
C ASN A 467 6.57 22.28 2.07
N PRO A 468 7.74 21.65 2.28
CA PRO A 468 9.00 22.39 2.27
C PRO A 468 9.41 22.85 0.86
N ASP A 469 8.90 22.23 -0.22
CA ASP A 469 9.23 22.62 -1.60
C ASP A 469 8.76 24.04 -1.95
N LEU A 470 7.80 24.59 -1.21
CA LEU A 470 7.35 25.97 -1.36
C LEU A 470 8.33 27.01 -0.78
N TYR A 471 9.26 26.59 0.07
CA TYR A 471 10.14 27.48 0.83
C TYR A 471 11.63 27.24 0.56
N GLY A 472 12.02 26.06 0.06
CA GLY A 472 13.37 25.77 -0.43
C GLY A 472 14.21 24.89 0.49
N SER A 473 15.47 24.66 0.12
CA SER A 473 16.41 23.87 0.93
C SER A 473 16.84 24.62 2.18
N GLY A 474 17.08 23.89 3.27
CA GLY A 474 17.65 24.43 4.50
C GLY A 474 17.16 23.71 5.74
N ILE A 475 17.43 24.32 6.88
CA ILE A 475 17.14 23.76 8.20
C ILE A 475 15.74 24.18 8.64
N TYR A 476 14.84 23.21 8.73
CA TYR A 476 13.49 23.40 9.24
C TYR A 476 13.43 23.14 10.75
N THR A 477 12.69 23.99 11.45
CA THR A 477 12.26 23.77 12.83
C THR A 477 10.79 24.15 12.98
N CYS A 478 10.10 23.58 13.97
CA CYS A 478 8.72 23.94 14.31
C CYS A 478 8.63 24.28 15.81
N TYR A 479 8.07 25.43 16.13
CA TYR A 479 7.81 25.86 17.50
C TYR A 479 6.41 25.41 17.91
N ILE A 480 6.34 24.69 19.02
CA ILE A 480 5.14 23.97 19.44
C ILE A 480 4.73 24.45 20.82
N THR A 481 3.47 24.86 20.93
CA THR A 481 2.89 25.44 22.14
C THR A 481 1.87 24.49 22.71
N ARG A 482 1.92 24.30 24.04
CA ARG A 482 0.85 23.67 24.81
C ARG A 482 0.44 24.58 25.97
N THR A 483 -0.84 24.92 26.05
CA THR A 483 -1.44 25.77 27.07
C THR A 483 -1.15 25.19 28.44
N ASN A 484 -0.72 26.03 29.39
CA ASN A 484 -0.25 25.63 30.73
C ASN A 484 1.00 24.73 30.73
N CYS A 485 1.80 24.80 29.66
CA CYS A 485 3.09 24.14 29.52
C CYS A 485 4.13 25.10 28.94
N GLU A 486 5.41 24.77 29.06
CA GLU A 486 6.46 25.46 28.31
C GLU A 486 6.27 25.26 26.79
N SER A 487 6.74 26.17 25.95
CA SER A 487 6.79 25.94 24.49
C SER A 487 8.14 25.33 24.11
N ARG A 488 8.18 24.50 23.07
CA ARG A 488 9.40 23.81 22.65
C ARG A 488 9.60 23.94 21.14
N LEU A 489 10.83 24.22 20.71
CA LEU A 489 11.24 24.18 19.31
C LEU A 489 11.74 22.76 18.98
N THR A 490 11.32 22.19 17.84
CA THR A 490 11.81 20.89 17.38
C THR A 490 13.31 20.90 17.12
N ALA A 491 13.91 19.70 17.06
CA ALA A 491 15.24 19.55 16.48
C ALA A 491 15.24 20.04 15.02
N GLU A 492 16.40 20.48 14.58
CA GLU A 492 16.68 20.87 13.19
C GLU A 492 16.49 19.68 12.24
N TYR A 493 15.76 19.91 11.15
CA TYR A 493 15.60 18.97 10.05
C TYR A 493 16.19 19.59 8.79
N ASP A 494 17.30 19.04 8.29
CA ASP A 494 17.93 19.51 7.06
C ASP A 494 17.20 18.95 5.84
N TYR A 495 16.57 19.84 5.07
CA TYR A 495 15.81 19.50 3.88
C TYR A 495 16.53 20.00 2.62
N THR A 496 16.63 19.12 1.62
CA THR A 496 17.04 19.48 0.26
C THR A 496 15.82 19.46 -0.65
N VAL A 497 15.54 20.59 -1.30
CA VAL A 497 14.41 20.76 -2.24
C VAL A 497 14.47 19.73 -3.36
N CYS A 498 13.31 19.22 -3.73
CA CYS A 498 13.21 18.31 -4.85
C CYS A 498 13.49 19.04 -6.19
N PRO A 499 14.30 18.46 -7.09
CA PRO A 499 14.47 19.04 -8.42
C PRO A 499 13.12 19.03 -9.17
N PRO A 500 12.84 20.06 -9.98
CA PRO A 500 11.61 20.12 -10.76
C PRO A 500 11.53 18.96 -11.74
N ILE A 501 10.31 18.46 -12.00
CA ILE A 501 10.09 17.42 -13.02
C ILE A 501 10.09 18.10 -14.39
N THR A 502 11.20 17.97 -15.13
CA THR A 502 11.33 18.52 -16.47
C THR A 502 10.38 17.80 -17.43
N THR A 503 9.57 18.55 -18.18
CA THR A 503 8.69 17.99 -19.21
C THR A 503 9.29 18.24 -20.60
N THR A 504 9.40 17.19 -21.41
CA THR A 504 9.86 17.29 -22.81
C THR A 504 8.88 16.59 -23.74
N THR A 505 8.58 17.25 -24.86
CA THR A 505 7.67 16.72 -25.89
C THR A 505 8.45 16.35 -27.14
N TYR A 506 8.12 15.20 -27.74
CA TYR A 506 8.64 14.77 -29.05
C TYR A 506 7.50 14.42 -30.01
N ASP A 507 7.65 14.80 -31.26
CA ASP A 507 6.78 14.39 -32.37
C ASP A 507 7.48 13.32 -33.22
N ILE A 508 6.80 12.20 -33.43
CA ILE A 508 7.29 11.10 -34.28
C ILE A 508 6.17 10.55 -35.17
N GLY A 509 6.52 9.98 -36.31
CA GLY A 509 5.58 9.17 -37.09
C GLY A 509 5.25 7.86 -36.37
N SER A 510 4.03 7.35 -36.50
CA SER A 510 3.59 6.10 -35.85
C SER A 510 4.42 4.87 -36.24
N CYS A 511 5.21 4.95 -37.31
CA CYS A 511 6.11 3.91 -37.79
C CYS A 511 7.53 3.96 -37.17
N ASN A 512 7.85 4.97 -36.37
CA ASN A 512 9.20 5.22 -35.86
C ASN A 512 9.31 5.04 -34.34
N THR A 513 10.47 4.57 -33.89
CA THR A 513 10.83 4.53 -32.46
C THR A 513 11.55 5.81 -32.05
N LYS A 514 11.37 6.27 -30.81
CA LYS A 514 12.09 7.43 -30.27
C LYS A 514 13.14 6.99 -29.25
N THR A 515 14.38 7.33 -29.54
CA THR A 515 15.50 7.18 -28.60
C THR A 515 15.78 8.50 -27.89
N ILE A 516 15.92 8.45 -26.56
CA ILE A 516 16.19 9.60 -25.70
C ILE A 516 17.46 9.31 -24.90
N ASN A 517 18.43 10.23 -25.00
CA ASN A 517 19.64 10.22 -24.17
C ASN A 517 19.35 11.07 -22.93
N PRO A 518 19.24 10.47 -21.73
CA PRO A 518 19.02 11.27 -20.53
C PRO A 518 20.21 12.21 -20.30
N VAL A 519 19.93 13.42 -19.82
CA VAL A 519 20.93 14.42 -19.42
C VAL A 519 20.34 15.20 -18.25
N PHE A 520 21.13 15.43 -17.20
CA PHE A 520 20.72 16.31 -16.10
C PHE A 520 20.51 17.74 -16.59
N THR A 521 19.43 18.39 -16.18
CA THR A 521 19.21 19.82 -16.47
C THR A 521 19.85 20.73 -15.44
N SER A 522 20.03 20.22 -14.22
CA SER A 522 20.44 20.98 -13.03
C SER A 522 21.79 20.56 -12.46
N SER A 523 22.44 19.53 -13.02
CA SER A 523 23.71 18.98 -12.54
C SER A 523 24.69 18.71 -13.68
N SER A 524 25.98 18.79 -13.38
CA SER A 524 27.08 18.42 -14.28
C SER A 524 27.57 16.98 -14.09
N GLN A 525 26.97 16.21 -13.17
CA GLN A 525 27.38 14.82 -12.92
C GLN A 525 27.10 13.93 -14.14
N SER A 526 27.98 12.94 -14.35
CA SER A 526 27.71 11.86 -15.30
C SER A 526 26.59 10.95 -14.76
N ILE A 527 25.74 10.46 -15.66
CA ILE A 527 24.65 9.53 -15.31
C ILE A 527 25.22 8.15 -15.01
N ASP A 528 24.65 7.48 -14.02
CA ASP A 528 24.83 6.07 -13.74
C ASP A 528 23.74 5.25 -14.47
N PRO A 529 24.08 4.51 -15.54
CA PRO A 529 23.13 3.70 -16.30
C PRO A 529 22.38 2.67 -15.47
N SER A 530 23.01 2.13 -14.42
CA SER A 530 22.41 1.09 -13.56
C SER A 530 21.26 1.62 -12.70
N ASN A 531 21.23 2.93 -12.50
CA ASN A 531 20.23 3.65 -11.69
C ASN A 531 19.29 4.51 -12.55
N THR A 532 19.09 4.13 -13.82
CA THR A 532 18.07 4.70 -14.70
C THR A 532 16.83 3.82 -14.72
N THR A 533 15.67 4.35 -14.33
CA THR A 533 14.44 3.54 -14.14
C THR A 533 13.19 4.24 -14.68
N ILE A 534 12.27 3.47 -15.25
CA ILE A 534 10.93 3.97 -15.62
C ILE A 534 10.03 3.91 -14.40
N ILE A 535 9.42 5.05 -14.06
CA ILE A 535 8.54 5.23 -12.90
C ILE A 535 7.07 5.03 -13.31
N VAL A 536 6.69 5.57 -14.48
CA VAL A 536 5.35 5.44 -15.05
C VAL A 536 5.48 4.94 -16.48
N GLN A 537 4.80 3.84 -16.81
CA GLN A 537 4.76 3.30 -18.17
C GLN A 537 3.73 4.06 -19.04
N PRO A 538 3.97 4.18 -20.36
CA PRO A 538 2.99 4.74 -21.28
C PRO A 538 1.82 3.78 -21.57
N THR A 539 0.74 4.33 -22.14
CA THR A 539 -0.49 3.58 -22.44
C THR A 539 -0.55 3.15 -23.91
N ASN A 540 0.03 3.92 -24.83
CA ASN A 540 -0.08 3.73 -26.27
C ASN A 540 1.24 3.27 -26.94
N GLY A 541 2.22 2.88 -26.13
CA GLY A 541 3.52 2.37 -26.56
C GLY A 541 4.23 1.61 -25.44
N THR A 542 5.44 1.18 -25.72
CA THR A 542 6.31 0.49 -24.75
C THR A 542 7.62 1.25 -24.58
N VAL A 543 8.16 1.25 -23.35
CA VAL A 543 9.44 1.90 -23.04
C VAL A 543 10.41 0.89 -22.47
N SER A 544 11.65 0.94 -22.95
CA SER A 544 12.76 0.15 -22.43
C SER A 544 13.96 1.04 -22.11
N VAL A 545 14.80 0.60 -21.16
CA VAL A 545 16.05 1.26 -20.78
C VAL A 545 17.21 0.37 -21.20
N ASN A 546 18.19 0.94 -21.90
CA ASN A 546 19.43 0.25 -22.19
C ASN A 546 20.29 0.18 -20.91
N PRO A 547 20.57 -1.01 -20.37
CA PRO A 547 21.22 -1.15 -19.07
C PRO A 547 22.70 -0.70 -19.07
N THR A 548 23.32 -0.58 -20.24
CA THR A 548 24.73 -0.19 -20.37
C THR A 548 24.89 1.32 -20.54
N THR A 549 23.92 1.99 -21.17
CA THR A 549 24.03 3.41 -21.52
C THR A 549 23.02 4.31 -20.81
N GLY A 550 21.98 3.74 -20.18
CA GLY A 550 20.87 4.49 -19.59
C GLY A 550 19.90 5.06 -20.62
N GLN A 551 20.14 4.80 -21.92
CA GLN A 551 19.34 5.33 -23.02
C GLN A 551 17.91 4.77 -22.99
N ILE A 552 16.92 5.62 -23.25
CA ILE A 552 15.50 5.28 -23.18
C ILE A 552 14.95 5.13 -24.60
N ILE A 553 14.26 4.03 -24.88
CA ILE A 553 13.69 3.74 -26.19
C ILE A 553 12.17 3.58 -26.05
N TYR A 554 11.43 4.48 -26.68
CA TYR A 554 9.97 4.42 -26.82
C TYR A 554 9.58 3.83 -28.18
N THR A 555 8.67 2.86 -28.16
CA THR A 555 8.11 2.21 -29.36
C THR A 555 6.59 2.32 -29.36
N PRO A 556 5.96 3.00 -30.34
CA PRO A 556 4.50 3.07 -30.46
C PRO A 556 3.87 1.67 -30.63
N ASN A 557 2.65 1.48 -30.11
CA ASN A 557 1.87 0.26 -30.38
C ASN A 557 1.46 0.19 -31.87
N THR A 558 1.40 -1.03 -32.42
CA THR A 558 0.98 -1.26 -33.82
C THR A 558 -0.53 -1.06 -33.98
N GLY A 559 -0.96 -0.45 -35.10
CA GLY A 559 -2.38 -0.36 -35.49
C GLY A 559 -3.10 0.96 -35.16
N ASN A 560 -2.38 1.98 -34.68
CA ASN A 560 -2.97 3.30 -34.42
C ASN A 560 -3.33 4.02 -35.73
N THR A 561 -4.63 4.29 -35.93
CA THR A 561 -5.18 4.95 -37.15
C THR A 561 -5.41 6.45 -36.99
N ALA A 562 -5.13 7.00 -35.80
CA ALA A 562 -5.29 8.42 -35.49
C ALA A 562 -4.04 8.95 -34.76
N ASN A 563 -3.86 10.27 -34.80
CA ASN A 563 -2.86 10.94 -33.99
C ASN A 563 -3.17 10.73 -32.52
N ILE A 564 -2.17 10.31 -31.76
CA ILE A 564 -2.29 10.00 -30.33
C ILE A 564 -1.18 10.70 -29.55
N THR A 565 -1.48 11.04 -28.31
CA THR A 565 -0.52 11.56 -27.34
C THR A 565 -0.33 10.52 -26.25
N ASP A 566 0.92 10.22 -25.95
CA ASP A 566 1.33 9.25 -24.95
C ASP A 566 2.31 9.88 -23.97
N ALA A 567 2.40 9.37 -22.74
CA ALA A 567 3.28 9.94 -21.73
C ALA A 567 3.87 8.89 -20.80
N PHE A 568 5.12 9.10 -20.40
CA PHE A 568 5.81 8.27 -19.42
C PHE A 568 6.76 9.11 -18.57
N THR A 569 7.15 8.59 -17.40
CA THR A 569 8.07 9.28 -16.48
C THR A 569 9.26 8.38 -16.17
N TYR A 570 10.46 8.93 -16.22
CA TYR A 570 11.69 8.23 -15.84
C TYR A 570 12.52 8.99 -14.82
N TYR A 571 13.40 8.27 -14.14
CA TYR A 571 14.33 8.73 -13.11
C TYR A 571 15.77 8.43 -13.55
N ILE A 572 16.69 9.36 -13.29
CA ILE A 572 18.13 9.16 -13.43
C ILE A 572 18.88 9.59 -12.17
N GLN A 573 20.01 8.92 -11.92
CA GLN A 573 20.95 9.24 -10.84
C GLN A 573 22.36 9.43 -11.38
N GLY A 574 23.11 10.36 -10.78
CA GLY A 574 24.48 10.68 -11.13
C GLY A 574 25.50 9.94 -10.28
N THR A 575 26.75 9.92 -10.73
CA THR A 575 27.85 9.19 -10.07
C THR A 575 28.55 9.98 -8.95
N GLY A 576 28.08 11.17 -8.59
CA GLY A 576 28.73 12.06 -7.61
C GLY A 576 28.42 11.74 -6.14
N THR A 577 28.98 12.53 -5.23
CA THR A 577 28.74 12.42 -3.78
C THR A 577 28.51 13.81 -3.15
N PRO A 578 27.26 14.18 -2.78
CA PRO A 578 26.04 13.39 -2.96
C PRO A 578 25.69 13.20 -4.45
N ALA A 579 25.09 12.06 -4.77
CA ALA A 579 24.63 11.77 -6.13
C ALA A 579 23.48 12.72 -6.49
N ALA A 580 23.59 13.39 -7.63
CA ALA A 580 22.48 14.15 -8.19
C ALA A 580 21.41 13.18 -8.68
N PHE A 581 20.14 13.58 -8.64
CA PHE A 581 19.04 12.80 -9.18
C PHE A 581 17.98 13.73 -9.77
N GLU A 582 17.26 13.28 -10.79
CA GLU A 582 16.25 14.09 -11.48
C GLU A 582 15.17 13.20 -12.11
N TYR A 583 13.94 13.73 -12.18
CA TYR A 583 12.79 13.07 -12.81
C TYR A 583 12.39 13.81 -14.09
N PHE A 584 12.01 13.05 -15.12
CA PHE A 584 11.63 13.60 -16.41
C PHE A 584 10.28 13.03 -16.84
N LYS A 585 9.36 13.93 -17.22
CA LYS A 585 8.11 13.57 -17.88
C LYS A 585 8.27 13.72 -19.38
N ILE A 586 8.07 12.63 -20.11
CA ILE A 586 8.14 12.64 -21.57
C ILE A 586 6.73 12.55 -22.13
N ILE A 587 6.43 13.45 -23.07
CA ILE A 587 5.22 13.42 -23.88
C ILE A 587 5.63 13.04 -25.30
N ILE A 588 5.02 12.01 -25.86
CA ILE A 588 5.23 11.60 -27.25
C ILE A 588 3.93 11.83 -28.01
N ASN A 589 3.99 12.69 -29.03
CA ASN A 589 2.93 12.82 -30.02
C ASN A 589 3.27 11.94 -31.22
N THR A 590 2.43 10.96 -31.47
CA THR A 590 2.57 10.01 -32.56
C THR A 590 1.60 10.37 -33.68
N HIS A 591 2.14 10.71 -34.84
CA HIS A 591 1.39 11.12 -36.03
C HIS A 591 1.09 9.91 -36.92
N SER A 592 -0.19 9.60 -37.11
CA SER A 592 -0.64 8.53 -38.01
C SER A 592 -0.65 9.01 -39.46
N PHE A 593 -0.08 8.22 -40.38
CA PHE A 593 -0.08 8.53 -41.81
C PHE A 593 -1.15 7.71 -42.55
N GLN A 594 -1.91 8.36 -43.44
CA GLN A 594 -2.99 7.76 -44.22
C GLN A 594 -2.95 8.27 -45.67
N VAL A 595 -3.33 7.42 -46.63
CA VAL A 595 -3.39 7.75 -48.06
C VAL A 595 -4.77 7.42 -48.64
N ASN A 596 -5.16 8.10 -49.71
CA ASN A 596 -6.46 7.95 -50.37
C ASN A 596 -6.32 7.36 -51.77
N ASN A 597 -7.30 6.55 -52.15
CA ASN A 597 -7.43 6.07 -53.53
C ASN A 597 -8.18 7.11 -54.39
N VAL A 598 -7.76 7.34 -55.65
CA VAL A 598 -8.26 8.44 -56.51
C VAL A 598 -8.61 7.94 -57.91
N SER A 599 -9.44 8.66 -58.67
CA SER A 599 -9.78 8.32 -60.06
C SER A 599 -9.55 9.48 -61.06
N LEU A 600 -9.15 9.18 -62.31
CA LEU A 600 -8.92 10.16 -63.41
C LEU A 600 -9.66 9.76 -64.69
N THR A 601 -10.03 10.72 -65.56
CA THR A 601 -10.94 10.49 -66.71
C THR A 601 -10.48 11.11 -68.05
N SER A 602 -10.84 10.53 -69.22
CA SER A 602 -10.47 10.97 -70.60
C SER A 602 -11.49 10.51 -71.67
N CYS A 603 -11.58 11.08 -72.88
CA CYS A 603 -12.46 10.53 -73.94
C CYS A 603 -11.84 9.27 -74.56
N ALA A 604 -12.63 8.22 -74.76
CA ALA A 604 -12.14 6.99 -75.37
C ALA A 604 -11.84 7.21 -76.85
N ALA A 605 -10.60 6.94 -77.27
CA ALA A 605 -10.29 6.76 -78.68
C ALA A 605 -10.95 5.47 -79.20
N SER A 606 -11.00 5.28 -80.52
CA SER A 606 -11.61 4.09 -81.15
C SER A 606 -10.99 2.75 -80.70
N ASN A 607 -9.79 2.77 -80.11
CA ASN A 607 -9.11 1.60 -79.53
C ASN A 607 -9.43 1.38 -78.03
N GLY A 608 -10.26 2.23 -77.42
CA GLY A 608 -10.68 2.14 -76.03
C GLY A 608 -9.72 2.77 -75.00
N ASN A 609 -8.57 3.33 -75.41
CA ASN A 609 -7.64 3.99 -74.49
C ASN A 609 -7.97 5.46 -74.28
N GLY A 610 -7.63 5.96 -73.10
CA GLY A 610 -7.60 7.38 -72.76
C GLY A 610 -6.18 7.88 -72.48
N THR A 611 -6.00 9.20 -72.49
CA THR A 611 -4.76 9.88 -72.07
C THR A 611 -5.00 10.61 -70.75
N PHE A 612 -4.17 10.35 -69.75
CA PHE A 612 -4.33 10.74 -68.34
C PHE A 612 -3.10 11.48 -67.78
N ASN A 613 -3.32 12.49 -66.95
CA ASN A 613 -2.27 13.13 -66.16
C ASN A 613 -2.38 12.64 -64.69
N LEU A 614 -1.51 11.72 -64.28
CA LEU A 614 -1.50 11.08 -62.96
C LEU A 614 -1.13 12.04 -61.82
N THR A 615 -0.41 13.14 -62.10
CA THR A 615 0.01 14.10 -61.06
C THR A 615 -1.14 14.96 -60.55
N THR A 616 -2.33 14.88 -61.17
CA THR A 616 -3.54 15.58 -60.69
C THR A 616 -4.39 14.73 -59.75
N ALA A 617 -3.99 13.47 -59.47
CA ALA A 617 -4.66 12.61 -58.50
C ALA A 617 -4.25 12.99 -57.06
N ASN A 618 -5.18 13.55 -56.28
CA ASN A 618 -4.98 13.93 -54.87
C ASN A 618 -4.91 12.72 -53.91
N VAL A 619 -3.87 11.90 -54.03
CA VAL A 619 -3.69 10.65 -53.26
C VAL A 619 -3.37 10.86 -51.78
N THR A 620 -3.06 12.08 -51.38
CA THR A 620 -2.96 12.52 -49.98
C THR A 620 -3.27 14.01 -49.91
N LEU A 621 -3.79 14.45 -48.77
CA LEU A 621 -3.97 15.87 -48.45
C LEU A 621 -2.85 16.38 -47.52
N GLU A 622 -1.93 15.52 -47.10
CA GLU A 622 -0.85 15.89 -46.18
C GLU A 622 0.25 16.67 -46.93
N PRO A 623 0.50 17.93 -46.53
CA PRO A 623 1.51 18.76 -47.18
C PRO A 623 2.93 18.25 -46.90
N GLY A 624 3.84 18.44 -47.85
CA GLY A 624 5.25 18.05 -47.71
C GLY A 624 5.55 16.57 -47.98
N THR A 625 4.57 15.80 -48.47
CA THR A 625 4.75 14.42 -48.90
C THR A 625 5.51 14.31 -50.24
N THR A 626 6.21 13.19 -50.45
CA THR A 626 6.80 12.85 -51.75
C THR A 626 6.04 11.69 -52.39
N THR A 627 5.74 11.76 -53.69
CA THR A 627 4.91 10.76 -54.40
C THR A 627 5.61 10.22 -55.65
N ASN A 628 5.71 8.90 -55.76
CA ASN A 628 6.21 8.20 -56.95
C ASN A 628 5.15 7.23 -57.49
N TYR A 629 4.98 7.14 -58.81
CA TYR A 629 3.93 6.33 -59.46
C TYR A 629 4.47 5.05 -60.09
N PHE A 630 3.72 3.96 -59.98
CA PHE A 630 4.10 2.61 -60.41
C PHE A 630 2.93 1.87 -61.06
N THR A 631 3.26 0.94 -61.95
CA THR A 631 2.28 0.05 -62.60
C THR A 631 1.92 -1.17 -61.76
N ASN A 632 2.69 -1.47 -60.70
CA ASN A 632 2.50 -2.63 -59.84
C ASN A 632 2.81 -2.34 -58.37
N THR A 633 2.33 -3.20 -57.48
CA THR A 633 2.47 -3.09 -56.02
C THR A 633 3.88 -3.35 -55.50
N ASN A 634 4.75 -4.02 -56.27
CA ASN A 634 6.13 -4.33 -55.89
C ASN A 634 7.09 -3.15 -56.13
N LEU A 635 6.59 -2.01 -56.59
CA LEU A 635 7.36 -0.78 -56.85
C LEU A 635 8.51 -0.94 -57.87
N THR A 636 8.37 -1.91 -58.79
CA THR A 636 9.42 -2.21 -59.80
C THR A 636 9.16 -1.59 -61.17
N GLY A 637 7.91 -1.23 -61.48
CA GLY A 637 7.49 -0.67 -62.77
C GLY A 637 7.16 0.82 -62.69
N GLN A 638 8.15 1.67 -62.41
CA GLN A 638 7.97 3.10 -62.23
C GLN A 638 7.48 3.80 -63.50
N ILE A 639 6.44 4.62 -63.38
CA ILE A 639 5.87 5.40 -64.49
C ILE A 639 6.72 6.67 -64.66
N THR A 640 7.45 6.75 -65.76
CA THR A 640 8.45 7.81 -66.03
C THR A 640 7.86 9.09 -66.59
N ASN A 641 6.66 9.05 -67.18
CA ASN A 641 5.94 10.23 -67.67
C ASN A 641 4.50 10.30 -67.10
N PRO A 642 4.36 10.63 -65.80
CA PRO A 642 3.05 10.63 -65.14
C PRO A 642 2.12 11.73 -65.67
N THR A 643 2.61 12.78 -66.35
CA THR A 643 1.76 13.89 -66.80
C THR A 643 0.97 13.63 -68.08
N ALA A 644 1.30 12.57 -68.83
CA ALA A 644 0.64 12.20 -70.08
C ALA A 644 0.60 10.67 -70.29
N TYR A 645 0.23 9.93 -69.25
CA TYR A 645 0.12 8.49 -69.27
C TYR A 645 -1.04 8.03 -70.17
N SER A 646 -0.76 7.20 -71.18
CA SER A 646 -1.79 6.60 -72.03
C SER A 646 -2.06 5.17 -71.61
N GLY A 647 -3.34 4.84 -71.36
CA GLY A 647 -3.72 3.52 -70.90
C GLY A 647 -5.21 3.20 -71.10
N GLN A 648 -5.55 1.93 -70.97
CA GLN A 648 -6.93 1.49 -70.82
C GLN A 648 -7.46 1.87 -69.44
N SER A 649 -8.78 1.76 -69.26
CA SER A 649 -9.35 1.77 -67.91
C SER A 649 -8.68 0.70 -67.05
N GLY A 650 -8.15 1.07 -65.89
CA GLY A 650 -7.32 0.19 -65.09
C GLY A 650 -6.73 0.91 -63.88
N THR A 651 -5.72 0.29 -63.25
CA THR A 651 -5.17 0.75 -61.97
C THR A 651 -3.67 0.98 -62.04
N VAL A 652 -3.22 2.08 -61.43
CA VAL A 652 -1.80 2.38 -61.16
C VAL A 652 -1.64 2.75 -59.67
N TYR A 653 -0.43 2.68 -59.14
CA TYR A 653 -0.15 2.84 -57.71
C TYR A 653 0.73 4.06 -57.46
N ALA A 654 0.51 4.73 -56.33
CA ALA A 654 1.34 5.84 -55.88
C ALA A 654 1.96 5.48 -54.51
N ASN A 655 3.29 5.45 -54.41
CA ASN A 655 3.98 5.31 -53.13
C ASN A 655 4.23 6.71 -52.56
N ILE A 656 3.66 6.98 -51.38
CA ILE A 656 3.73 8.28 -50.72
C ILE A 656 4.51 8.16 -49.42
N THR A 657 5.44 9.08 -49.20
CA THR A 657 6.21 9.19 -47.95
C THR A 657 5.89 10.50 -47.24
N SER A 658 5.52 10.43 -45.96
CA SER A 658 5.18 11.57 -45.10
C SER A 658 6.40 12.33 -44.60
N VAL A 659 6.17 13.56 -44.11
CA VAL A 659 7.22 14.40 -43.51
C VAL A 659 7.84 13.79 -42.25
N TYR A 660 7.12 12.88 -41.58
CA TYR A 660 7.58 12.12 -40.42
C TYR A 660 8.18 10.75 -40.81
N GLY A 661 8.40 10.48 -42.10
CA GLY A 661 9.14 9.33 -42.62
C GLY A 661 8.34 8.04 -42.80
N CYS A 662 7.01 8.06 -42.60
CA CYS A 662 6.17 6.89 -42.84
C CYS A 662 5.78 6.80 -44.32
N SER A 663 5.84 5.60 -44.91
CA SER A 663 5.47 5.37 -46.31
C SER A 663 4.25 4.46 -46.45
N GLN A 664 3.36 4.77 -47.38
CA GLN A 664 2.16 3.99 -47.71
C GLN A 664 1.84 4.04 -49.21
N LEU A 665 1.08 3.03 -49.67
CA LEU A 665 0.69 2.86 -51.07
C LEU A 665 -0.76 3.26 -51.30
N ALA A 666 -1.01 4.18 -52.23
CA ALA A 666 -2.34 4.56 -52.72
C ALA A 666 -2.64 3.98 -54.11
N ILE A 667 -3.93 3.84 -54.42
CA ILE A 667 -4.43 3.29 -55.68
C ILE A 667 -5.04 4.41 -56.53
N ILE A 668 -4.67 4.51 -57.81
CA ILE A 668 -5.26 5.44 -58.79
C ILE A 668 -5.96 4.64 -59.89
N THR A 669 -7.25 4.88 -60.07
CA THR A 669 -8.12 4.26 -61.08
C THR A 669 -8.28 5.18 -62.30
N LEU A 670 -8.21 4.64 -63.51
CA LEU A 670 -8.31 5.41 -64.77
C LEU A 670 -9.60 5.06 -65.52
N ASN A 671 -10.33 6.07 -66.05
CA ASN A 671 -11.66 5.94 -66.65
C ASN A 671 -11.78 6.65 -68.03
N THR A 672 -12.60 6.14 -68.96
CA THR A 672 -12.77 6.73 -70.32
C THR A 672 -14.24 7.02 -70.71
N TYR A 673 -14.54 8.06 -71.52
CA TYR A 673 -15.92 8.53 -71.83
C TYR A 673 -16.42 8.34 -73.30
N PRO A 674 -17.75 8.18 -73.55
CA PRO A 674 -18.40 7.84 -74.86
C PRO A 674 -19.32 8.93 -75.53
N THR A 675 -19.89 8.68 -76.74
CA THR A 675 -20.78 9.54 -77.59
C THR A 675 -22.33 9.33 -77.43
N PRO A 676 -23.24 10.28 -77.77
CA PRO A 676 -24.67 10.28 -77.33
C PRO A 676 -25.65 9.33 -78.06
N ASN A 677 -26.61 8.77 -77.31
CA ASN A 677 -27.71 7.91 -77.80
C ASN A 677 -29.05 8.23 -77.08
N LEU A 678 -30.12 8.60 -77.81
CA LEU A 678 -31.42 9.11 -77.31
C LEU A 678 -32.63 8.24 -77.78
N THR A 679 -33.52 7.87 -76.85
CA THR A 679 -34.73 7.02 -77.01
C THR A 679 -35.89 7.52 -76.11
N THR A 680 -36.82 8.33 -76.62
CA THR A 680 -37.84 9.00 -75.78
C THR A 680 -39.09 8.17 -75.44
N SER A 681 -39.28 7.00 -76.05
CA SER A 681 -40.40 6.09 -75.75
C SER A 681 -40.32 5.41 -74.36
N ASN A 682 -39.18 5.54 -73.68
CA ASN A 682 -38.90 4.89 -72.41
C ASN A 682 -39.46 5.66 -71.19
N PHE A 683 -40.15 6.78 -71.39
CA PHE A 683 -40.68 7.60 -70.31
C PHE A 683 -42.17 7.92 -70.56
N ASN A 684 -43.05 7.33 -69.74
CA ASN A 684 -44.47 7.70 -69.59
C ASN A 684 -44.79 7.72 -68.10
N ALA A 685 -45.03 8.89 -67.50
CA ALA A 685 -45.11 9.03 -66.05
C ALA A 685 -46.41 9.66 -65.56
N ASN A 686 -47.07 8.94 -64.63
CA ASN A 686 -47.96 9.53 -63.63
C ASN A 686 -47.08 10.19 -62.55
N ILE A 687 -47.21 11.50 -62.36
CA ILE A 687 -46.44 12.31 -61.42
C ILE A 687 -47.30 12.66 -60.21
N CYS A 688 -46.70 12.64 -59.03
CA CYS A 688 -47.39 12.90 -57.79
C CYS A 688 -47.27 14.36 -57.34
N ASP A 689 -48.34 14.87 -56.75
CA ASP A 689 -48.29 16.07 -55.91
C ASP A 689 -47.64 15.68 -54.58
N GLU A 690 -46.32 15.85 -54.51
CA GLU A 690 -45.52 15.43 -53.36
C GLU A 690 -45.69 16.35 -52.15
N ASN A 691 -45.94 17.65 -52.33
CA ASN A 691 -46.04 18.59 -51.21
C ASN A 691 -47.50 18.83 -50.74
N PHE A 692 -48.46 18.15 -51.38
CA PHE A 692 -49.89 18.23 -51.10
C PHE A 692 -50.47 19.65 -51.32
N ASP A 693 -49.92 20.41 -52.26
CA ASP A 693 -50.31 21.79 -52.55
C ASP A 693 -51.33 21.95 -53.70
N GLY A 694 -51.65 20.84 -54.38
CA GLY A 694 -52.58 20.80 -55.51
C GLY A 694 -51.92 20.88 -56.89
N ALA A 695 -50.59 20.89 -57.00
CA ALA A 695 -49.86 20.91 -58.27
C ALA A 695 -48.79 19.80 -58.37
N ALA A 696 -48.56 19.27 -59.57
CA ALA A 696 -47.52 18.27 -59.81
C ALA A 696 -46.29 18.91 -60.45
N SER A 697 -45.10 18.55 -59.97
CA SER A 697 -43.84 19.10 -60.47
C SER A 697 -43.01 17.99 -61.13
N VAL A 698 -42.47 18.27 -62.31
CA VAL A 698 -41.49 17.42 -62.96
C VAL A 698 -40.15 18.12 -62.99
N ASN A 699 -39.10 17.41 -62.59
CA ASN A 699 -37.75 17.83 -62.84
C ASN A 699 -37.18 17.06 -64.05
N PHE A 700 -36.97 17.78 -65.14
CA PHE A 700 -36.44 17.21 -66.38
C PHE A 700 -35.03 16.62 -66.24
N ILE A 701 -34.30 16.95 -65.18
CA ILE A 701 -33.03 16.30 -64.85
C ILE A 701 -33.19 14.79 -64.59
N ASN A 702 -34.37 14.35 -64.11
CA ASN A 702 -34.68 12.95 -63.80
C ASN A 702 -35.30 12.21 -65.00
N VAL A 703 -35.85 12.97 -65.93
CA VAL A 703 -36.41 12.47 -67.18
C VAL A 703 -35.27 12.12 -68.14
N THR A 704 -34.26 13.01 -68.23
CA THR A 704 -33.09 12.91 -69.12
C THR A 704 -32.41 11.53 -69.15
N PRO A 705 -32.08 10.89 -68.01
CA PRO A 705 -31.39 9.61 -67.97
C PRO A 705 -32.15 8.42 -68.53
N GLN A 706 -33.47 8.49 -68.50
CA GLN A 706 -34.32 7.37 -68.92
C GLN A 706 -34.48 7.36 -70.44
N ILE A 707 -34.33 8.53 -71.04
CA ILE A 707 -34.42 8.72 -72.48
C ILE A 707 -33.05 8.85 -73.14
N VAL A 708 -31.95 9.09 -72.42
CA VAL A 708 -30.60 9.18 -72.99
C VAL A 708 -29.68 8.16 -72.31
N THR A 709 -28.99 7.33 -73.09
CA THR A 709 -28.00 6.38 -72.56
C THR A 709 -26.70 7.12 -72.21
N ASN A 710 -26.16 6.91 -71.01
CA ASN A 710 -25.04 7.69 -70.45
C ASN A 710 -25.31 9.22 -70.44
N PRO A 711 -26.46 9.65 -69.89
CA PRO A 711 -26.94 11.03 -69.95
C PRO A 711 -25.98 12.04 -69.31
N ALA A 712 -25.21 11.60 -68.31
CA ALA A 712 -24.23 12.44 -67.63
C ALA A 712 -23.05 12.83 -68.53
N SER A 713 -22.91 12.19 -69.69
CA SER A 713 -21.96 12.59 -70.73
C SER A 713 -22.56 13.64 -71.69
N PHE A 714 -23.81 14.09 -71.48
CA PHE A 714 -24.59 14.96 -72.39
C PHE A 714 -25.46 16.07 -71.72
N THR A 715 -25.42 17.31 -72.24
CA THR A 715 -26.28 18.46 -71.94
C THR A 715 -27.64 18.27 -72.60
N VAL A 716 -28.71 18.24 -71.82
CA VAL A 716 -30.07 17.95 -72.32
C VAL A 716 -31.04 19.07 -71.98
N GLN A 717 -31.79 19.56 -72.97
CA GLN A 717 -32.69 20.71 -72.90
C GLN A 717 -34.10 20.35 -73.34
N TYR A 718 -35.11 21.01 -72.76
CA TYR A 718 -36.54 20.67 -72.89
C TYR A 718 -37.36 21.88 -73.35
N TYR A 719 -38.42 21.66 -74.12
CA TYR A 719 -39.18 22.73 -74.78
C TYR A 719 -40.68 22.42 -74.83
N LEU A 720 -41.54 23.43 -74.64
CA LEU A 720 -42.98 23.29 -74.92
C LEU A 720 -43.30 23.31 -76.42
N ASN A 721 -42.42 23.94 -77.21
CA ASN A 721 -42.56 24.08 -78.66
C ASN A 721 -41.42 23.33 -79.37
N GLN A 722 -41.78 22.53 -80.38
CA GLN A 722 -40.84 21.73 -81.15
C GLN A 722 -39.83 22.57 -81.96
N ALA A 723 -40.22 23.74 -82.44
CA ALA A 723 -39.36 24.60 -83.28
C ALA A 723 -38.12 25.09 -82.51
N ASP A 724 -38.27 25.37 -81.20
CA ASP A 724 -37.20 25.84 -80.34
C ASP A 724 -36.16 24.74 -80.03
N ALA A 725 -36.59 23.48 -79.89
CA ALA A 725 -35.72 22.34 -79.69
C ALA A 725 -34.75 22.10 -80.85
N ASN A 726 -35.22 22.30 -82.09
CA ASN A 726 -34.40 22.15 -83.28
C ASN A 726 -33.31 23.24 -83.38
N ALA A 727 -33.62 24.47 -82.97
CA ALA A 727 -32.68 25.59 -82.98
C ALA A 727 -31.64 25.51 -81.84
N GLY A 728 -31.93 24.79 -80.76
CA GLY A 728 -31.09 24.79 -79.55
C GLY A 728 -31.03 26.17 -78.89
N ASN A 729 -32.10 26.96 -79.04
CA ASN A 729 -32.18 28.31 -78.50
C ASN A 729 -32.57 28.27 -77.00
N SER A 730 -32.66 29.45 -76.39
CA SER A 730 -32.90 29.62 -74.95
C SER A 730 -34.38 29.57 -74.52
N ASN A 731 -35.34 29.30 -75.42
CA ASN A 731 -36.77 29.18 -75.07
C ASN A 731 -37.10 27.83 -74.41
N THR A 732 -36.22 27.40 -73.51
CA THR A 732 -36.31 26.12 -72.83
C THR A 732 -37.29 26.20 -71.67
N LEU A 733 -37.97 25.09 -71.40
CA LEU A 733 -38.64 24.88 -70.13
C LEU A 733 -37.63 24.95 -68.98
N PRO A 734 -38.02 25.53 -67.84
CA PRO A 734 -37.20 25.45 -66.64
C PRO A 734 -37.02 23.98 -66.24
N ALA A 735 -35.86 23.67 -65.67
CA ALA A 735 -35.53 22.32 -65.23
C ALA A 735 -36.61 21.73 -64.30
N ASN A 736 -37.14 22.56 -63.39
CA ASN A 736 -38.33 22.25 -62.59
C ASN A 736 -39.55 22.92 -63.22
N TRP A 737 -40.46 22.12 -63.73
CA TRP A 737 -41.66 22.60 -64.39
C TRP A 737 -42.90 22.05 -63.69
N ILE A 738 -43.85 22.93 -63.40
CA ILE A 738 -45.07 22.63 -62.65
C ILE A 738 -46.25 22.58 -63.60
N PHE A 739 -47.13 21.60 -63.42
CA PHE A 739 -48.36 21.46 -64.17
C PHE A 739 -49.51 21.03 -63.26
N THR A 740 -50.69 21.54 -63.56
CA THR A 740 -51.94 21.27 -62.81
C THR A 740 -52.92 20.39 -63.60
N ALA A 741 -52.58 20.04 -64.84
CA ALA A 741 -53.31 19.13 -65.72
C ALA A 741 -52.37 18.45 -66.74
N ASN A 742 -52.77 17.30 -67.30
CA ASN A 742 -51.96 16.47 -68.20
C ASN A 742 -51.44 17.24 -69.45
N THR A 743 -50.15 17.10 -69.84
CA THR A 743 -49.46 17.96 -70.83
C THR A 743 -48.27 17.28 -71.58
N THR A 744 -47.83 17.77 -72.77
CA THR A 744 -46.76 17.21 -73.66
C THR A 744 -45.51 18.15 -73.81
N VAL A 745 -44.29 17.60 -73.96
CA VAL A 745 -42.97 18.31 -73.98
C VAL A 745 -41.93 17.71 -74.98
N TYR A 746 -41.03 18.51 -75.58
CA TYR A 746 -39.96 18.14 -76.55
C TYR A 746 -38.52 18.23 -75.97
N VAL A 747 -37.52 17.50 -76.50
CA VAL A 747 -36.15 17.30 -75.92
C VAL A 747 -34.98 17.39 -76.94
N ARG A 748 -33.81 17.96 -76.55
CA ARG A 748 -32.52 18.02 -77.29
C ARG A 748 -31.34 17.58 -76.41
N VAL A 749 -30.35 16.85 -76.92
CA VAL A 749 -29.18 16.25 -76.20
C VAL A 749 -27.86 16.61 -76.88
N THR A 750 -26.84 17.06 -76.16
CA THR A 750 -25.52 17.54 -76.67
C THR A 750 -24.40 17.04 -75.74
N GLY A 751 -23.11 16.90 -76.05
CA GLY A 751 -22.07 16.53 -75.05
C GLY A 751 -22.01 17.39 -73.77
N ILE A 752 -21.66 16.82 -72.60
CA ILE A 752 -21.27 17.54 -71.35
C ILE A 752 -19.77 17.77 -71.32
N ALA A 753 -18.98 16.76 -71.67
CA ALA A 753 -17.52 16.82 -71.68
C ALA A 753 -16.96 15.94 -72.80
N GLY A 754 -15.97 16.49 -73.52
CA GLY A 754 -15.53 15.97 -74.81
C GLY A 754 -16.40 16.52 -75.94
N GLU A 755 -15.79 17.17 -76.93
CA GLU A 755 -16.43 17.90 -78.02
C GLU A 755 -17.21 16.98 -79.02
N CYS A 756 -18.24 16.27 -78.54
CA CYS A 756 -19.01 15.29 -79.31
C CYS A 756 -20.39 15.85 -79.82
N PRO A 757 -20.90 15.54 -81.05
CA PRO A 757 -22.15 16.09 -81.66
C PRO A 757 -23.53 15.74 -80.99
N PRO A 758 -24.66 16.50 -81.22
CA PRO A 758 -25.99 16.36 -80.52
C PRO A 758 -27.15 15.53 -81.19
N ALA A 759 -28.26 15.21 -80.45
CA ALA A 759 -29.49 14.40 -80.80
C ALA A 759 -30.88 15.00 -80.30
N LEU A 760 -32.09 14.59 -80.80
CA LEU A 760 -33.46 15.22 -80.56
C LEU A 760 -34.70 14.25 -80.35
N GLY A 761 -35.77 14.58 -79.56
CA GLY A 761 -37.00 13.74 -79.24
C GLY A 761 -38.25 14.39 -78.49
N GLN A 762 -39.28 13.64 -77.99
CA GLN A 762 -40.54 14.14 -77.27
C GLN A 762 -41.22 13.21 -76.20
N ILE A 763 -42.05 13.72 -75.23
CA ILE A 763 -42.65 13.04 -74.01
C ILE A 763 -44.05 13.59 -73.53
N ASN A 764 -44.92 12.78 -72.85
CA ASN A 764 -46.21 13.17 -72.20
C ASN A 764 -46.25 13.00 -70.64
N PHE A 765 -47.00 13.85 -69.90
CA PHE A 765 -47.10 13.87 -68.41
C PHE A 765 -48.55 13.86 -67.85
N THR A 766 -48.82 13.11 -66.76
CA THR A 766 -50.14 12.94 -66.07
C THR A 766 -50.04 12.98 -64.52
N ILE A 767 -51.12 13.18 -63.73
CA ILE A 767 -51.11 13.21 -62.22
C ILE A 767 -51.60 11.89 -61.58
N GLY A 768 -50.92 11.36 -60.54
CA GLY A 768 -51.19 10.03 -59.90
C GLY A 768 -52.08 9.98 -58.64
N ASN A 769 -52.49 8.77 -58.21
CA ASN A 769 -53.35 8.50 -57.02
C ASN A 769 -52.55 8.26 -55.73
N LYS A 770 -53.07 8.69 -54.55
CA LYS A 770 -52.40 8.54 -53.23
C LYS A 770 -52.47 7.12 -52.63
N ILE A 771 -51.51 6.78 -51.75
CA ILE A 771 -51.43 5.52 -50.99
C ILE A 771 -52.60 5.39 -50.00
N PRO A 772 -53.33 4.26 -49.97
CA PRO A 772 -54.35 3.98 -48.96
C PRO A 772 -53.73 3.60 -47.61
N LEU A 773 -54.21 4.18 -46.51
CA LEU A 773 -53.77 3.88 -45.14
C LEU A 773 -54.87 3.16 -44.35
N ILE A 774 -54.49 2.24 -43.47
CA ILE A 774 -55.39 1.50 -42.55
C ILE A 774 -55.99 2.46 -41.51
N THR A 775 -55.17 3.36 -40.97
CA THR A 775 -55.57 4.45 -40.08
C THR A 775 -54.73 5.69 -40.36
N ASN A 776 -55.26 6.87 -40.02
CA ASN A 776 -54.51 8.12 -40.06
C ASN A 776 -53.96 8.53 -38.67
N ASN A 777 -54.28 7.78 -37.62
CA ASN A 777 -53.82 8.01 -36.24
C ASN A 777 -53.45 6.67 -35.58
N GLY A 778 -52.16 6.48 -35.24
CA GLY A 778 -51.63 5.29 -34.56
C GLY A 778 -51.07 5.63 -33.17
N GLN A 779 -51.16 4.70 -32.23
CA GLN A 779 -50.70 4.88 -30.86
C GLN A 779 -49.99 3.61 -30.33
N ALA A 780 -48.91 3.78 -29.56
CA ALA A 780 -48.23 2.69 -28.85
C ALA A 780 -47.64 3.14 -27.50
N ASP A 781 -47.51 2.21 -26.56
CA ASP A 781 -46.91 2.43 -25.24
C ASP A 781 -45.50 1.81 -25.18
N ILE A 782 -44.56 2.53 -24.57
CA ILE A 782 -43.13 2.20 -24.50
C ILE A 782 -42.69 2.12 -23.04
N CYS A 783 -41.85 1.14 -22.71
CA CYS A 783 -41.33 0.96 -21.37
C CYS A 783 -39.88 1.44 -21.25
N ASP A 784 -39.62 2.32 -20.28
CA ASP A 784 -38.29 2.77 -19.85
C ASP A 784 -37.66 1.69 -18.96
N ASN A 785 -37.08 0.66 -19.57
CA ASN A 785 -36.71 -0.56 -18.85
C ASN A 785 -35.51 -0.37 -17.90
N ASP A 786 -34.72 0.70 -18.06
CA ASP A 786 -33.56 1.02 -17.23
C ASP A 786 -33.82 2.12 -16.18
N ILE A 787 -35.04 2.70 -16.17
CA ILE A 787 -35.46 3.78 -15.27
C ILE A 787 -34.56 5.01 -15.46
N SER A 788 -34.05 5.24 -16.67
CA SER A 788 -33.23 6.40 -16.99
C SER A 788 -34.07 7.67 -17.19
N GLY A 789 -35.39 7.53 -17.32
CA GLY A 789 -36.29 8.60 -17.75
C GLY A 789 -36.26 8.84 -19.25
N THR A 790 -35.54 8.01 -20.02
CA THR A 790 -35.42 8.12 -21.47
C THR A 790 -35.43 6.75 -22.14
N GLU A 791 -35.95 6.63 -23.37
CA GLU A 791 -35.90 5.36 -24.11
C GLU A 791 -35.56 5.59 -25.58
N ALA A 792 -34.62 4.82 -26.10
CA ALA A 792 -34.28 4.83 -27.52
C ALA A 792 -35.25 3.94 -28.30
N ILE A 793 -36.03 4.54 -29.19
CA ILE A 793 -37.02 3.85 -30.01
C ILE A 793 -36.69 3.95 -31.49
N ASN A 794 -37.16 2.98 -32.27
CA ASN A 794 -37.15 3.07 -33.73
C ASN A 794 -38.59 3.17 -34.24
N LEU A 795 -38.92 4.33 -34.82
CA LEU A 795 -40.25 4.65 -35.32
C LEU A 795 -40.71 3.71 -36.45
N ASN A 796 -39.79 3.06 -37.18
CA ASN A 796 -40.14 2.09 -38.21
C ASN A 796 -40.88 0.85 -37.66
N ASN A 797 -40.70 0.54 -36.38
CA ASN A 797 -41.35 -0.61 -35.74
C ASN A 797 -42.88 -0.47 -35.72
N TYR A 798 -43.41 0.75 -35.90
CA TYR A 798 -44.84 1.05 -35.88
C TYR A 798 -45.48 1.12 -37.27
N LYS A 799 -44.75 0.81 -38.35
CA LYS A 799 -45.24 0.82 -39.73
C LYS A 799 -46.56 0.05 -39.90
N ASN A 800 -46.64 -1.13 -39.30
CA ASN A 800 -47.79 -2.03 -39.42
C ASN A 800 -49.09 -1.47 -38.81
N LEU A 801 -49.02 -0.41 -37.99
CA LEU A 801 -50.23 0.29 -37.54
C LEU A 801 -50.95 1.01 -38.68
N PHE A 802 -50.22 1.45 -39.70
CA PHE A 802 -50.72 2.32 -40.76
C PHE A 802 -50.86 1.63 -42.11
N THR A 803 -50.01 0.65 -42.41
CA THR A 803 -50.09 -0.15 -43.64
C THR A 803 -49.42 -1.52 -43.44
N THR A 804 -50.03 -2.56 -44.00
CA THR A 804 -49.44 -3.90 -44.08
C THR A 804 -48.65 -4.12 -45.36
N ASP A 805 -48.61 -3.13 -46.26
CA ASP A 805 -47.86 -3.22 -47.51
C ASP A 805 -46.34 -3.13 -47.22
N PRO A 806 -45.58 -4.22 -47.46
CA PRO A 806 -44.15 -4.21 -47.24
C PRO A 806 -43.42 -3.20 -48.13
N GLY A 807 -43.98 -2.82 -49.29
CA GLY A 807 -43.39 -1.89 -50.26
C GLY A 807 -43.48 -0.40 -49.89
N VAL A 808 -44.24 -0.03 -48.86
CA VAL A 808 -44.37 1.38 -48.42
C VAL A 808 -43.21 1.78 -47.51
N ILE A 809 -42.53 2.88 -47.81
CA ILE A 809 -41.42 3.44 -47.03
C ILE A 809 -41.91 4.61 -46.19
N LEU A 810 -41.39 4.76 -44.97
CA LEU A 810 -41.79 5.80 -44.03
C LEU A 810 -40.67 6.82 -43.82
N SER A 811 -41.07 8.08 -43.65
CA SER A 811 -40.25 9.14 -43.08
C SER A 811 -41.01 9.83 -41.94
N PHE A 812 -40.29 10.36 -40.96
CA PHE A 812 -40.85 10.83 -39.69
C PHE A 812 -40.54 12.30 -39.46
N TYR A 813 -41.43 13.02 -38.79
CA TYR A 813 -41.36 14.47 -38.60
C TYR A 813 -41.97 14.88 -37.26
N THR A 814 -41.60 16.05 -36.76
CA THR A 814 -42.17 16.65 -35.54
C THR A 814 -43.33 17.61 -35.82
N SER A 815 -43.61 17.93 -37.09
CA SER A 815 -44.75 18.75 -37.48
C SER A 815 -45.43 18.22 -38.74
N LEU A 816 -46.74 18.44 -38.84
CA LEU A 816 -47.53 18.03 -40.00
C LEU A 816 -47.08 18.73 -41.29
N ALA A 817 -46.78 20.02 -41.22
CA ALA A 817 -46.34 20.81 -42.38
C ALA A 817 -45.03 20.27 -42.97
N ASN A 818 -44.08 19.85 -42.12
CA ASN A 818 -42.83 19.23 -42.56
C ASN A 818 -43.07 17.84 -43.17
N ALA A 819 -43.98 17.04 -42.61
CA ALA A 819 -44.35 15.74 -43.18
C ALA A 819 -45.00 15.86 -44.56
N GLN A 820 -45.85 16.87 -44.74
CA GLN A 820 -46.49 17.17 -46.02
C GLN A 820 -45.49 17.68 -47.06
N ALA A 821 -44.57 18.57 -46.67
CA ALA A 821 -43.54 19.08 -47.58
C ALA A 821 -42.37 18.09 -47.81
N GLY A 822 -42.28 17.02 -47.01
CA GLY A 822 -41.15 16.10 -47.03
C GLY A 822 -39.85 16.70 -46.47
N LEU A 823 -39.92 17.83 -45.76
CA LEU A 823 -38.76 18.62 -45.33
C LEU A 823 -38.37 18.35 -43.88
N ASN A 824 -37.07 18.37 -43.59
CA ASN A 824 -36.52 18.15 -42.25
C ASN A 824 -37.00 16.83 -41.60
N PRO A 825 -36.87 15.68 -42.27
CA PRO A 825 -37.19 14.40 -41.64
C PRO A 825 -36.27 14.19 -40.44
N ILE A 826 -36.86 13.68 -39.36
CA ILE A 826 -36.09 13.20 -38.21
C ILE A 826 -35.67 11.75 -38.44
N PRO A 827 -34.52 11.32 -37.90
CA PRO A 827 -34.11 9.93 -37.94
C PRO A 827 -35.18 9.00 -37.36
N SER A 828 -35.33 7.78 -37.88
CA SER A 828 -36.28 6.81 -37.31
C SER A 828 -35.91 6.43 -35.88
N ASN A 829 -34.61 6.46 -35.54
CA ASN A 829 -34.13 6.31 -34.18
C ASN A 829 -34.35 7.62 -33.43
N GLN A 830 -35.18 7.60 -32.39
CA GLN A 830 -35.48 8.75 -31.54
C GLN A 830 -35.28 8.39 -30.07
N THR A 831 -35.06 9.40 -29.24
CA THR A 831 -35.05 9.24 -27.78
C THR A 831 -36.30 9.89 -27.21
N LEU A 832 -37.14 9.11 -26.56
CA LEU A 832 -38.27 9.63 -25.80
C LEU A 832 -37.76 10.14 -24.45
N ASN A 833 -38.20 11.32 -24.03
CA ASN A 833 -37.85 11.94 -22.75
C ASN A 833 -39.05 12.65 -22.08
N THR A 834 -40.26 12.45 -22.62
CA THR A 834 -41.53 12.96 -22.08
C THR A 834 -42.53 11.82 -21.99
N SER A 835 -43.55 11.97 -21.14
CA SER A 835 -44.59 10.94 -20.94
C SER A 835 -45.42 10.65 -22.19
N ALA A 836 -45.55 11.61 -23.11
CA ALA A 836 -46.18 11.44 -24.42
C ALA A 836 -45.42 12.24 -25.50
N SER A 837 -45.13 11.61 -26.63
CA SER A 837 -44.47 12.20 -27.79
C SER A 837 -45.32 11.99 -29.04
N VAL A 838 -45.43 13.02 -29.89
CA VAL A 838 -46.21 13.00 -31.13
C VAL A 838 -45.28 13.15 -32.32
N PHE A 839 -45.43 12.25 -33.29
CA PHE A 839 -44.69 12.23 -34.55
C PHE A 839 -45.65 12.20 -35.73
N TYR A 840 -45.24 12.80 -36.84
CA TYR A 840 -45.97 12.78 -38.10
C TYR A 840 -45.22 11.89 -39.09
N VAL A 841 -45.95 11.02 -39.77
CA VAL A 841 -45.40 9.99 -40.65
C VAL A 841 -45.80 10.29 -42.08
N ARG A 842 -44.84 10.30 -43.00
CA ARG A 842 -45.06 10.37 -44.44
C ARG A 842 -44.81 9.00 -45.05
N PHE A 843 -45.76 8.51 -45.84
CA PHE A 843 -45.73 7.21 -46.51
C PHE A 843 -45.41 7.43 -47.98
N GLN A 844 -44.47 6.66 -48.51
CA GLN A 844 -44.01 6.74 -49.89
C GLN A 844 -43.99 5.35 -50.51
N SER A 845 -44.34 5.24 -51.78
CA SER A 845 -44.33 3.99 -52.54
C SER A 845 -43.90 4.30 -53.96
N SER A 846 -43.28 3.33 -54.64
CA SER A 846 -42.95 3.44 -56.06
C SER A 846 -44.17 3.31 -56.97
N THR A 847 -45.32 2.84 -56.46
CA THR A 847 -46.51 2.54 -57.26
C THR A 847 -47.69 3.48 -57.02
N ALA A 848 -47.61 4.36 -56.02
CA ALA A 848 -48.67 5.31 -55.66
C ALA A 848 -48.11 6.56 -54.98
N CYS A 849 -48.84 7.68 -55.08
CA CYS A 849 -48.47 8.97 -54.53
C CYS A 849 -48.47 9.00 -53.00
N PRO A 850 -47.63 9.83 -52.38
CA PRO A 850 -47.45 9.83 -50.93
C PRO A 850 -48.73 10.15 -50.15
N ASN A 851 -48.76 9.76 -48.87
CA ASN A 851 -49.81 10.11 -47.91
C ASN A 851 -49.18 10.41 -46.53
N THR A 852 -49.92 10.98 -45.57
CA THR A 852 -49.42 11.35 -44.23
C THR A 852 -50.35 10.93 -43.09
N ALA A 853 -49.81 10.56 -41.93
CA ALA A 853 -50.55 10.19 -40.70
C ALA A 853 -49.85 10.66 -39.41
N VAL A 854 -50.47 10.45 -38.25
CA VAL A 854 -49.94 10.81 -36.91
C VAL A 854 -49.65 9.56 -36.06
N LEU A 855 -48.51 9.52 -35.38
CA LEU A 855 -48.08 8.49 -34.42
C LEU A 855 -47.84 9.10 -33.03
N THR A 856 -48.53 8.58 -32.01
CA THR A 856 -48.32 8.98 -30.61
C THR A 856 -47.68 7.84 -29.81
N LEU A 857 -46.55 8.12 -29.16
CA LEU A 857 -45.84 7.18 -28.29
C LEU A 857 -45.88 7.65 -26.84
N ASN A 858 -46.32 6.78 -25.91
CA ASN A 858 -46.37 7.09 -24.48
C ASN A 858 -45.25 6.36 -23.73
N LEU A 859 -44.39 7.10 -23.03
CA LEU A 859 -43.32 6.53 -22.21
C LEU A 859 -43.85 6.19 -20.81
N LYS A 860 -43.70 4.92 -20.41
CA LYS A 860 -44.09 4.40 -19.11
C LYS A 860 -42.86 3.96 -18.33
N THR A 861 -42.78 4.36 -17.07
CA THR A 861 -41.66 4.00 -16.18
C THR A 861 -42.05 2.82 -15.29
N PRO A 862 -41.24 1.74 -15.24
CA PRO A 862 -41.43 0.64 -14.32
C PRO A 862 -40.97 1.02 -12.90
N LYS A 863 -41.05 0.08 -11.96
CA LYS A 863 -40.71 0.30 -10.55
C LYS A 863 -39.72 -0.77 -10.09
N LYS A 864 -38.73 -0.39 -9.27
CA LYS A 864 -37.80 -1.33 -8.61
C LYS A 864 -38.24 -1.67 -7.18
N SER A 865 -37.85 -2.84 -6.70
CA SER A 865 -38.00 -3.22 -5.28
C SER A 865 -37.02 -2.46 -4.39
N THR A 866 -37.53 -1.99 -3.25
CA THR A 866 -36.72 -1.40 -2.17
C THR A 866 -36.32 -2.41 -1.09
N LYS A 867 -36.85 -3.64 -1.14
CA LYS A 867 -36.57 -4.69 -0.16
C LYS A 867 -35.50 -5.68 -0.63
N LEU A 868 -35.42 -5.91 -1.93
CA LEU A 868 -34.50 -6.89 -2.51
C LEU A 868 -33.07 -6.37 -2.46
N ASN A 869 -32.21 -7.03 -1.67
CA ASN A 869 -30.80 -6.71 -1.49
C ASN A 869 -29.97 -8.01 -1.51
N ASP A 870 -28.68 -7.89 -1.80
CA ASP A 870 -27.73 -9.01 -1.75
C ASP A 870 -27.67 -9.65 -0.34
N GLN A 871 -27.44 -10.96 -0.29
CA GLN A 871 -27.44 -11.77 0.94
C GLN A 871 -26.18 -12.64 1.04
N VAL A 872 -25.78 -12.96 2.27
CA VAL A 872 -24.70 -13.90 2.58
C VAL A 872 -25.27 -15.03 3.42
N ILE A 873 -25.00 -16.29 3.04
CA ILE A 873 -25.52 -17.49 3.71
C ILE A 873 -24.43 -18.55 3.92
N CYS A 874 -24.66 -19.52 4.78
CA CYS A 874 -23.75 -20.65 4.93
C CYS A 874 -23.75 -21.55 3.68
N SER A 875 -22.63 -22.25 3.44
CA SER A 875 -22.51 -23.18 2.31
C SER A 875 -23.59 -24.26 2.41
N ASN A 876 -24.39 -24.41 1.35
CA ASN A 876 -25.55 -25.30 1.24
C ASN A 876 -26.83 -24.88 1.99
N GLU A 877 -26.85 -23.72 2.64
CA GLU A 877 -28.11 -23.17 3.19
C GLU A 877 -28.95 -22.49 2.11
N LYS A 878 -30.17 -22.09 2.48
CA LYS A 878 -31.04 -21.26 1.66
C LYS A 878 -31.57 -20.10 2.48
N ILE A 879 -31.81 -18.96 1.83
CA ILE A 879 -32.46 -17.78 2.41
C ILE A 879 -33.69 -17.40 1.60
N MET A 880 -34.59 -16.63 2.21
CA MET A 880 -35.75 -16.06 1.53
C MET A 880 -35.37 -14.70 0.94
N LEU A 881 -35.37 -14.60 -0.40
CA LEU A 881 -35.28 -13.33 -1.10
C LEU A 881 -36.70 -12.75 -1.25
N ASP A 882 -36.97 -11.57 -0.68
CA ASP A 882 -38.26 -10.88 -0.74
C ASP A 882 -38.16 -9.64 -1.63
N ALA A 883 -38.88 -9.63 -2.76
CA ALA A 883 -39.00 -8.47 -3.62
C ALA A 883 -40.03 -7.43 -3.12
N GLY A 884 -40.79 -7.76 -2.08
CA GLY A 884 -41.77 -6.88 -1.45
C GLY A 884 -43.05 -6.69 -2.27
N PRO A 885 -44.12 -6.17 -1.65
CA PRO A 885 -45.41 -5.97 -2.32
C PRO A 885 -45.42 -4.72 -3.22
N GLY A 886 -46.47 -4.59 -4.06
CA GLY A 886 -46.74 -3.38 -4.85
C GLY A 886 -46.36 -3.46 -6.32
N PHE A 887 -46.16 -4.67 -6.85
CA PHE A 887 -45.96 -4.98 -8.27
C PHE A 887 -47.16 -5.76 -8.81
N THR A 888 -47.47 -5.60 -10.10
CA THR A 888 -48.57 -6.30 -10.78
C THR A 888 -48.22 -7.74 -11.15
N SER A 889 -46.93 -8.09 -11.21
CA SER A 889 -46.44 -9.46 -11.42
C SER A 889 -45.01 -9.61 -10.91
N TYR A 890 -44.61 -10.86 -10.62
CA TYR A 890 -43.25 -11.27 -10.31
C TYR A 890 -42.93 -12.47 -11.20
N LEU A 891 -41.73 -12.50 -11.78
CA LEU A 891 -41.21 -13.69 -12.45
C LEU A 891 -39.72 -13.81 -12.13
N TRP A 892 -39.42 -14.77 -11.25
CA TRP A 892 -38.04 -15.09 -10.91
C TRP A 892 -37.38 -15.91 -12.00
N ASN A 893 -36.06 -15.84 -12.11
CA ASN A 893 -35.28 -16.72 -12.98
C ASN A 893 -35.44 -18.22 -12.67
N THR A 894 -36.01 -18.55 -11.50
CA THR A 894 -36.42 -19.90 -11.11
C THR A 894 -37.77 -20.33 -11.70
N GLY A 895 -38.51 -19.43 -12.34
CA GLY A 895 -39.88 -19.62 -12.83
C GLY A 895 -40.97 -19.32 -11.79
N ALA A 896 -40.60 -19.00 -10.54
CA ALA A 896 -41.56 -18.67 -9.51
C ALA A 896 -42.23 -17.31 -9.77
N THR A 897 -43.49 -17.18 -9.39
CA THR A 897 -44.29 -15.94 -9.56
C THR A 897 -44.76 -15.31 -8.25
N SER A 898 -44.27 -15.81 -7.12
CA SER A 898 -44.48 -15.23 -5.79
C SER A 898 -43.57 -14.01 -5.55
N PRO A 899 -43.94 -13.10 -4.62
CA PRO A 899 -43.10 -11.97 -4.22
C PRO A 899 -41.74 -12.39 -3.61
N ASP A 900 -41.66 -13.62 -3.13
CA ASP A 900 -40.49 -14.18 -2.47
C ASP A 900 -40.13 -15.58 -2.98
N ILE A 901 -38.85 -15.95 -2.89
CA ILE A 901 -38.33 -17.28 -3.22
C ILE A 901 -37.30 -17.78 -2.21
N SER A 902 -37.20 -19.10 -2.06
CA SER A 902 -36.10 -19.76 -1.35
C SER A 902 -34.90 -19.93 -2.29
N ALA A 903 -33.78 -19.29 -1.96
CA ALA A 903 -32.59 -19.17 -2.78
C ALA A 903 -31.36 -19.71 -2.05
N GLY A 904 -30.58 -20.56 -2.72
CA GLY A 904 -29.24 -20.97 -2.27
C GLY A 904 -28.18 -20.02 -2.82
N THR A 905 -26.92 -20.42 -2.84
CA THR A 905 -25.85 -19.59 -3.40
C THR A 905 -25.99 -19.45 -4.91
N GLY A 906 -25.94 -18.22 -5.42
CA GLY A 906 -26.06 -17.93 -6.84
C GLY A 906 -26.57 -16.52 -7.12
N THR A 907 -26.67 -16.22 -8.40
CA THR A 907 -27.27 -14.96 -8.87
C THR A 907 -28.74 -15.20 -9.20
N TYR A 908 -29.61 -14.44 -8.58
CA TYR A 908 -31.04 -14.44 -8.82
C TYR A 908 -31.46 -13.12 -9.45
N TYR A 909 -32.51 -13.17 -10.24
CA TYR A 909 -33.19 -11.96 -10.68
C TYR A 909 -34.69 -12.18 -10.65
N VAL A 910 -35.42 -11.08 -10.43
CA VAL A 910 -36.88 -11.03 -10.53
C VAL A 910 -37.28 -9.98 -11.55
N ASP A 911 -38.14 -10.37 -12.48
CA ASP A 911 -38.83 -9.50 -13.40
C ASP A 911 -40.09 -8.97 -12.71
N LEU A 912 -40.11 -7.66 -12.43
CA LEU A 912 -41.15 -6.98 -11.67
C LEU A 912 -42.08 -6.21 -12.61
N GLY A 913 -43.34 -6.63 -12.68
CA GLY A 913 -44.37 -5.93 -13.43
C GLY A 913 -44.86 -4.68 -12.70
N PHE A 914 -44.87 -3.53 -13.37
CA PHE A 914 -45.50 -2.32 -12.88
C PHE A 914 -45.90 -1.41 -14.05
N ASN A 915 -47.14 -0.88 -14.01
CA ASN A 915 -47.67 0.02 -15.03
C ASN A 915 -47.58 -0.52 -16.48
N GLY A 916 -47.69 -1.85 -16.66
CA GLY A 916 -47.56 -2.51 -17.97
C GLY A 916 -46.11 -2.73 -18.44
N CYS A 917 -45.12 -2.36 -17.64
CA CYS A 917 -43.69 -2.55 -17.92
C CYS A 917 -43.06 -3.57 -16.97
N ILE A 918 -41.92 -4.13 -17.38
CA ILE A 918 -41.19 -5.15 -16.61
C ILE A 918 -39.79 -4.61 -16.29
N TYR A 919 -39.42 -4.59 -15.01
CA TYR A 919 -38.07 -4.24 -14.56
C TYR A 919 -37.36 -5.46 -13.97
N ARG A 920 -36.17 -5.79 -14.49
CA ARG A 920 -35.34 -6.88 -13.97
C ARG A 920 -34.42 -6.37 -12.87
N GLN A 921 -34.60 -6.89 -11.66
CA GLN A 921 -33.70 -6.59 -10.54
C GLN A 921 -32.92 -7.81 -10.11
N TYR A 922 -31.60 -7.64 -9.95
CA TYR A 922 -30.68 -8.69 -9.52
C TYR A 922 -30.50 -8.71 -7.99
N ALA A 923 -30.26 -9.90 -7.44
CA ALA A 923 -29.81 -10.13 -6.08
C ALA A 923 -28.79 -11.27 -6.07
N HIS A 924 -27.73 -11.10 -5.29
CA HIS A 924 -26.62 -12.05 -5.21
C HIS A 924 -26.66 -12.72 -3.85
N VAL A 925 -26.72 -14.05 -3.86
CA VAL A 925 -26.62 -14.85 -2.64
C VAL A 925 -25.25 -15.51 -2.65
N THR A 926 -24.37 -15.07 -1.76
CA THR A 926 -22.99 -15.55 -1.69
C THR A 926 -22.79 -16.49 -0.50
N ALA A 927 -21.93 -17.49 -0.67
CA ALA A 927 -21.53 -18.38 0.41
C ALA A 927 -20.57 -17.64 1.34
N SER A 928 -20.79 -17.73 2.66
CA SER A 928 -19.80 -17.29 3.63
C SER A 928 -18.51 -18.11 3.48
N GLN A 929 -17.37 -17.41 3.50
CA GLN A 929 -16.07 -18.04 3.34
C GLN A 929 -15.66 -18.73 4.65
N ALA A 930 -15.28 -20.00 4.60
CA ALA A 930 -14.75 -20.70 5.77
C ALA A 930 -13.41 -20.07 6.21
N PRO A 931 -13.13 -19.99 7.53
CA PRO A 931 -11.81 -19.62 8.03
C PRO A 931 -10.75 -20.63 7.59
N ALA A 932 -9.48 -20.24 7.55
CA ALA A 932 -8.36 -21.12 7.24
C ALA A 932 -7.33 -21.14 8.38
N ILE A 933 -6.98 -22.31 8.90
CA ILE A 933 -5.96 -22.47 9.96
C ILE A 933 -4.57 -22.42 9.32
N THR A 934 -3.89 -21.29 9.47
CA THR A 934 -2.58 -21.05 8.86
C THR A 934 -1.47 -21.82 9.56
N LYS A 935 -1.47 -21.86 10.89
CA LYS A 935 -0.51 -22.65 11.68
C LYS A 935 -1.03 -22.97 13.08
N VAL A 936 -0.48 -24.02 13.68
CA VAL A 936 -0.65 -24.35 15.11
C VAL A 936 0.72 -24.42 15.76
N ASP A 937 1.03 -23.44 16.62
CA ASP A 937 2.30 -23.41 17.34
C ASP A 937 2.16 -24.15 18.67
N VAL A 938 2.94 -25.21 18.85
CA VAL A 938 2.92 -26.05 20.06
C VAL A 938 4.19 -25.80 20.88
N THR A 939 4.04 -25.41 22.14
CA THR A 939 5.13 -25.21 23.09
C THR A 939 4.80 -25.89 24.42
N GLY A 940 5.55 -26.94 24.77
CA GLY A 940 5.24 -27.73 25.96
C GLY A 940 3.87 -28.40 25.82
N THR A 941 2.97 -28.15 26.77
CA THR A 941 1.58 -28.64 26.77
C THR A 941 0.57 -27.58 26.30
N THR A 942 1.04 -26.54 25.60
CA THR A 942 0.22 -25.43 25.11
C THR A 942 0.24 -25.38 23.58
N ALA A 943 -0.92 -25.22 22.96
CA ALA A 943 -1.07 -25.01 21.52
C ALA A 943 -1.79 -23.68 21.23
N THR A 944 -1.25 -22.90 20.30
CA THR A 944 -1.84 -21.64 19.82
C THR A 944 -2.19 -21.75 18.34
N VAL A 945 -3.43 -21.44 18.01
CA VAL A 945 -4.03 -21.68 16.69
C VAL A 945 -4.14 -20.35 15.95
N PHE A 946 -3.64 -20.28 14.72
CA PHE A 946 -3.66 -19.05 13.92
C PHE A 946 -4.57 -19.23 12.72
N VAL A 947 -5.43 -18.24 12.47
CA VAL A 947 -6.54 -18.33 11.51
C VAL A 947 -6.55 -17.07 10.65
N THR A 948 -6.86 -17.23 9.37
CA THR A 948 -7.08 -16.13 8.41
C THR A 948 -8.31 -16.41 7.55
N GLY A 949 -8.95 -15.37 7.00
CA GLY A 949 -10.14 -15.51 6.15
C GLY A 949 -11.41 -15.83 6.96
N GLY A 950 -12.57 -15.84 6.30
CA GLY A 950 -13.88 -16.00 6.95
C GLY A 950 -14.27 -14.87 7.90
N THR A 951 -15.41 -15.02 8.58
CA THR A 951 -16.05 -13.94 9.34
C THR A 951 -15.62 -13.98 10.81
N ALA A 952 -14.96 -12.93 11.29
CA ALA A 952 -14.55 -12.77 12.69
C ALA A 952 -15.71 -12.25 13.58
N PRO A 953 -15.70 -12.47 14.91
CA PRO A 953 -14.72 -13.21 15.71
C PRO A 953 -14.82 -14.74 15.58
N TYR A 954 -13.67 -15.43 15.70
CA TYR A 954 -13.62 -16.90 15.65
C TYR A 954 -13.81 -17.55 17.03
N LYS A 955 -14.27 -18.79 17.04
CA LYS A 955 -14.29 -19.70 18.19
C LYS A 955 -13.46 -20.95 17.88
N TYR A 956 -12.84 -21.51 18.90
CA TYR A 956 -11.89 -22.62 18.81
C TYR A 956 -12.33 -23.77 19.71
N SER A 957 -12.18 -25.02 19.27
CA SER A 957 -12.45 -26.20 20.10
C SER A 957 -11.40 -27.29 19.85
N LEU A 958 -11.24 -28.23 20.78
CA LEU A 958 -10.44 -29.46 20.60
C LEU A 958 -11.30 -30.71 20.44
N ASN A 959 -12.61 -30.61 20.66
CA ASN A 959 -13.53 -31.74 20.63
C ASN A 959 -14.78 -31.48 19.78
N ASP A 960 -14.84 -30.35 19.07
CA ASP A 960 -15.98 -29.90 18.26
C ASP A 960 -17.27 -29.56 19.04
N PHE A 961 -17.23 -29.56 20.36
CA PHE A 961 -18.40 -29.23 21.19
C PHE A 961 -18.12 -28.01 22.07
N ASP A 962 -16.99 -28.02 22.77
CA ASP A 962 -16.61 -26.98 23.72
C ASP A 962 -15.82 -25.89 23.00
N TYR A 963 -16.53 -24.89 22.48
CA TYR A 963 -15.95 -23.76 21.76
C TYR A 963 -15.59 -22.61 22.72
N GLN A 964 -14.34 -22.18 22.68
CA GLN A 964 -13.81 -21.03 23.42
C GLN A 964 -13.41 -19.89 22.46
N PRO A 965 -13.48 -18.62 22.90
CA PRO A 965 -13.02 -17.49 22.09
C PRO A 965 -11.49 -17.39 22.01
N SER A 966 -10.77 -18.01 22.94
CA SER A 966 -9.31 -18.05 22.96
C SER A 966 -8.78 -19.04 21.93
N ASN A 967 -7.79 -18.62 21.14
CA ASN A 967 -7.08 -19.49 20.22
C ASN A 967 -5.95 -20.31 20.90
N VAL A 968 -5.83 -20.22 22.23
CA VAL A 968 -4.80 -20.89 23.04
C VAL A 968 -5.43 -22.00 23.88
N PHE A 969 -4.90 -23.21 23.76
CA PHE A 969 -5.22 -24.37 24.58
C PHE A 969 -4.03 -24.74 25.46
N THR A 970 -4.25 -24.94 26.76
CA THR A 970 -3.21 -25.27 27.75
C THR A 970 -3.49 -26.61 28.41
N GLY A 971 -2.47 -27.22 29.04
CA GLY A 971 -2.65 -28.47 29.78
C GLY A 971 -2.92 -29.69 28.90
N LEU A 972 -2.54 -29.62 27.63
CA LEU A 972 -2.74 -30.70 26.68
C LEU A 972 -1.93 -31.92 27.08
N SER A 973 -2.57 -33.09 27.02
CA SER A 973 -1.87 -34.37 27.11
C SER A 973 -0.87 -34.48 25.95
N ARG A 974 0.21 -35.24 26.17
CA ARG A 974 1.13 -35.58 25.08
C ARG A 974 0.40 -36.47 24.08
N GLY A 975 0.68 -36.29 22.80
CA GLY A 975 0.02 -37.01 21.72
C GLY A 975 -0.58 -36.11 20.65
N LEU A 976 -1.26 -36.73 19.71
CA LEU A 976 -1.96 -36.07 18.61
C LEU A 976 -3.27 -35.41 19.09
N HIS A 977 -3.52 -34.18 18.65
CA HIS A 977 -4.75 -33.42 18.90
C HIS A 977 -5.32 -32.84 17.61
N THR A 978 -6.61 -32.59 17.59
CA THR A 978 -7.31 -31.92 16.48
C THR A 978 -7.93 -30.63 16.99
N VAL A 979 -7.65 -29.50 16.34
CA VAL A 979 -8.35 -28.24 16.60
C VAL A 979 -9.46 -28.03 15.57
N TYR A 980 -10.57 -27.43 16.02
CA TYR A 980 -11.72 -26.98 15.27
C TYR A 980 -11.84 -25.46 15.38
N VAL A 981 -12.07 -24.76 14.27
CA VAL A 981 -12.19 -23.29 14.23
C VAL A 981 -13.45 -22.89 13.49
N LEU A 982 -14.32 -22.13 14.15
CA LEU A 982 -15.61 -21.66 13.64
C LEU A 982 -15.64 -20.13 13.57
N GLY A 983 -16.14 -19.56 12.47
CA GLY A 983 -16.38 -18.12 12.34
C GLY A 983 -17.61 -17.63 13.11
N SER A 984 -17.79 -16.32 13.20
CA SER A 984 -18.96 -15.69 13.84
C SER A 984 -20.25 -15.90 13.06
N ASP A 985 -20.13 -16.18 11.76
CA ASP A 985 -21.18 -16.62 10.86
C ASP A 985 -21.74 -18.01 11.22
N GLY A 986 -20.99 -18.81 11.98
CA GLY A 986 -21.46 -20.09 12.52
C GLY A 986 -21.63 -21.22 11.48
N CYS A 987 -21.16 -21.01 10.25
CA CYS A 987 -21.51 -21.84 9.10
C CYS A 987 -20.83 -23.21 9.06
N SER A 988 -19.50 -23.25 9.12
CA SER A 988 -18.75 -24.51 9.15
C SER A 988 -17.39 -24.28 9.79
N HIS A 989 -16.99 -25.21 10.67
CA HIS A 989 -15.67 -25.16 11.25
C HIS A 989 -14.63 -25.70 10.25
N VAL A 990 -13.38 -25.29 10.40
CA VAL A 990 -12.24 -25.98 9.78
C VAL A 990 -11.42 -26.70 10.84
N THR A 991 -10.77 -27.80 10.45
CA THR A 991 -10.00 -28.63 11.37
C THR A 991 -8.53 -28.73 10.99
N LYS A 992 -7.67 -28.95 11.99
CA LYS A 992 -6.25 -29.24 11.77
C LYS A 992 -5.67 -30.10 12.90
N GLU A 993 -4.91 -31.12 12.53
CA GLU A 993 -4.16 -31.94 13.49
C GLU A 993 -2.86 -31.24 13.90
N PHE A 994 -2.48 -31.39 15.17
CA PHE A 994 -1.18 -30.97 15.69
C PHE A 994 -0.69 -31.95 16.75
N LEU A 995 0.63 -31.99 16.97
CA LEU A 995 1.28 -32.96 17.85
C LEU A 995 1.92 -32.27 19.05
N VAL A 996 1.54 -32.69 20.26
CA VAL A 996 2.27 -32.40 21.49
C VAL A 996 3.31 -33.51 21.70
N LEU A 997 4.58 -33.20 21.45
CA LEU A 997 5.66 -34.19 21.39
C LEU A 997 5.77 -35.03 22.66
N ASN A 998 5.71 -36.35 22.49
CA ASN A 998 5.96 -37.33 23.55
C ASN A 998 7.36 -37.94 23.41
N LEU A 999 8.39 -37.21 23.85
CA LEU A 999 9.75 -37.72 23.88
C LEU A 999 10.00 -38.45 25.21
N ILE A 1000 10.01 -39.78 25.17
CA ILE A 1000 10.48 -40.63 26.27
C ILE A 1000 12.01 -40.74 26.20
N ASN A 1001 12.66 -40.75 27.37
CA ASN A 1001 14.12 -40.82 27.51
C ASN A 1001 14.59 -42.10 28.22
N THR A 1002 13.72 -43.09 28.38
CA THR A 1002 14.06 -44.40 28.96
C THR A 1002 13.29 -45.50 28.24
N ILE A 1003 13.98 -46.59 27.89
CA ILE A 1003 13.39 -47.85 27.43
C ILE A 1003 13.97 -49.03 28.22
N THR A 1004 13.16 -50.06 28.45
CA THR A 1004 13.50 -51.30 29.14
C THR A 1004 13.24 -52.48 28.21
N PRO A 1005 14.07 -52.71 27.18
CA PRO A 1005 13.85 -53.75 26.17
C PRO A 1005 14.12 -55.17 26.73
N ASN A 1006 13.29 -55.62 27.68
CA ASN A 1006 13.40 -56.88 28.41
C ASN A 1006 12.30 -57.90 28.02
N GLY A 1007 11.33 -57.49 27.18
CA GLY A 1007 10.26 -58.33 26.67
C GLY A 1007 9.08 -58.52 27.62
N ASP A 1008 8.90 -57.66 28.62
CA ASP A 1008 7.78 -57.72 29.56
C ASP A 1008 6.51 -56.97 29.08
N GLY A 1009 6.57 -56.33 27.91
CA GLY A 1009 5.50 -55.52 27.32
C GLY A 1009 5.49 -54.07 27.79
N ILE A 1010 6.38 -53.66 28.70
CA ILE A 1010 6.39 -52.34 29.32
C ILE A 1010 7.66 -51.58 28.92
N ASN A 1011 7.50 -50.46 28.20
CA ASN A 1011 8.60 -49.61 27.72
C ASN A 1011 9.68 -50.37 26.91
N ASP A 1012 9.32 -51.49 26.29
CA ASP A 1012 10.23 -52.31 25.49
C ASP A 1012 10.77 -51.60 24.24
N ILE A 1013 10.02 -50.63 23.72
CA ILE A 1013 10.34 -49.93 22.49
C ILE A 1013 10.34 -48.42 22.67
N LEU A 1014 11.23 -47.75 21.93
CA LEU A 1014 11.15 -46.34 21.64
C LEU A 1014 10.07 -46.13 20.57
N ASN A 1015 8.96 -45.46 20.89
CA ASN A 1015 7.87 -45.24 19.95
C ASN A 1015 7.63 -43.75 19.71
N TYR A 1016 8.02 -43.26 18.53
CA TYR A 1016 7.78 -41.89 18.06
C TYR A 1016 6.89 -41.87 16.81
N SER A 1017 6.01 -42.86 16.63
CA SER A 1017 5.17 -43.03 15.44
C SER A 1017 4.25 -41.84 15.13
N GLU A 1018 3.93 -41.01 16.12
CA GLU A 1018 3.12 -39.80 15.94
C GLU A 1018 3.83 -38.70 15.14
N LEU A 1019 5.16 -38.77 15.02
CA LEU A 1019 5.92 -37.89 14.11
C LEU A 1019 5.52 -38.09 12.63
N ARG A 1020 4.67 -39.07 12.29
CA ARG A 1020 4.13 -39.28 10.93
C ARG A 1020 3.44 -38.05 10.34
N ILE A 1021 2.91 -37.15 11.19
CA ILE A 1021 2.28 -35.91 10.73
C ILE A 1021 3.31 -34.84 10.33
N LYS A 1022 4.60 -35.06 10.60
CA LYS A 1022 5.70 -34.16 10.26
C LYS A 1022 6.37 -34.58 8.94
N ARG A 1023 7.00 -33.65 8.21
CA ARG A 1023 7.69 -33.94 6.94
C ARG A 1023 9.17 -34.26 7.16
N ASN A 1024 9.75 -35.13 6.34
CA ASN A 1024 11.20 -35.43 6.32
C ASN A 1024 11.77 -35.78 7.70
N VAL A 1025 11.06 -36.59 8.49
CA VAL A 1025 11.53 -36.97 9.80
C VAL A 1025 12.74 -37.89 9.66
N THR A 1026 13.78 -37.63 10.43
CA THR A 1026 14.95 -38.49 10.59
C THR A 1026 15.24 -38.67 12.07
N ILE A 1027 15.59 -39.88 12.47
CA ILE A 1027 15.98 -40.24 13.83
C ILE A 1027 17.35 -40.91 13.74
N GLU A 1028 18.26 -40.51 14.60
CA GLU A 1028 19.57 -41.14 14.77
C GLU A 1028 19.84 -41.29 16.26
N VAL A 1029 20.27 -42.48 16.68
CA VAL A 1029 20.75 -42.76 18.04
C VAL A 1029 22.20 -43.20 17.96
N ALA A 1030 23.03 -42.71 18.87
CA ALA A 1030 24.45 -43.00 18.97
C ALA A 1030 24.87 -43.39 20.40
N ASP A 1031 25.93 -44.20 20.50
CA ASP A 1031 26.55 -44.59 21.76
C ASP A 1031 27.45 -43.48 22.35
N ARG A 1032 28.12 -43.78 23.47
CA ARG A 1032 29.01 -42.84 24.18
C ARG A 1032 30.25 -42.40 23.40
N TYR A 1033 30.61 -43.13 22.36
CA TYR A 1033 31.74 -42.82 21.48
C TYR A 1033 31.29 -42.10 20.20
N GLY A 1034 29.98 -41.82 20.06
CA GLY A 1034 29.39 -41.19 18.90
C GLY A 1034 29.12 -42.15 17.74
N ALA A 1035 29.27 -43.46 17.94
CA ALA A 1035 28.94 -44.44 16.91
C ALA A 1035 27.42 -44.61 16.81
N SER A 1036 26.86 -44.48 15.61
CA SER A 1036 25.42 -44.64 15.40
C SER A 1036 24.99 -46.10 15.62
N VAL A 1037 23.98 -46.30 16.46
CA VAL A 1037 23.42 -47.60 16.82
C VAL A 1037 22.00 -47.81 16.28
N TYR A 1038 21.30 -46.75 15.87
CA TYR A 1038 20.00 -46.80 15.19
C TYR A 1038 19.79 -45.57 14.29
N LYS A 1039 19.15 -45.78 13.14
CA LYS A 1039 18.68 -44.72 12.24
C LYS A 1039 17.31 -45.08 11.67
N SER A 1040 16.42 -44.10 11.54
CA SER A 1040 15.16 -44.24 10.81
C SER A 1040 14.80 -42.96 10.07
N SER A 1041 14.22 -43.13 8.88
CA SER A 1041 13.68 -42.06 8.02
C SER A 1041 12.47 -42.52 7.20
N ASP A 1042 11.92 -43.69 7.50
CA ASP A 1042 11.00 -44.48 6.67
C ASP A 1042 9.54 -44.46 7.18
N LYS A 1043 9.18 -43.42 7.95
CA LYS A 1043 7.85 -43.26 8.58
C LYS A 1043 7.49 -44.30 9.65
N ASN A 1044 8.35 -45.29 9.90
CA ASN A 1044 8.23 -46.22 11.02
C ASN A 1044 9.22 -45.84 12.13
N TYR A 1045 8.81 -44.92 13.00
CA TYR A 1045 9.67 -44.32 14.01
C TYR A 1045 9.68 -45.13 15.32
N THR A 1046 9.89 -46.44 15.20
CA THR A 1046 9.92 -47.37 16.34
C THR A 1046 11.26 -48.11 16.44
N TRP A 1047 11.77 -48.31 17.65
CA TRP A 1047 13.04 -49.00 17.87
C TRP A 1047 13.02 -49.86 19.13
N ASP A 1048 13.51 -51.10 19.04
CA ASP A 1048 13.49 -52.11 20.11
C ASP A 1048 14.75 -52.09 20.99
N GLY A 1049 15.59 -51.06 20.88
CA GLY A 1049 16.81 -50.93 21.68
C GLY A 1049 17.96 -51.86 21.26
N LYS A 1050 17.89 -52.48 20.07
CA LYS A 1050 18.94 -53.36 19.54
C LYS A 1050 19.76 -52.70 18.45
N SER A 1051 21.04 -53.07 18.36
CA SER A 1051 21.92 -52.74 17.23
C SER A 1051 22.35 -54.02 16.53
N ASN A 1052 22.10 -54.12 15.22
CA ASN A 1052 22.34 -55.31 14.41
C ASN A 1052 21.76 -56.61 15.02
N GLY A 1053 20.55 -56.52 15.59
CA GLY A 1053 19.85 -57.65 16.23
C GLY A 1053 20.37 -58.04 17.61
N ARG A 1054 21.39 -57.37 18.15
CA ARG A 1054 21.93 -57.62 19.50
C ARG A 1054 21.45 -56.56 20.48
N ASN A 1055 21.20 -57.01 21.72
CA ASN A 1055 20.87 -56.14 22.84
C ASN A 1055 22.00 -55.14 23.09
N LEU A 1056 21.63 -53.87 23.18
CA LEU A 1056 22.56 -52.83 23.62
C LEU A 1056 22.75 -52.91 25.15
N PRO A 1057 23.98 -52.70 25.66
CA PRO A 1057 24.24 -52.71 27.09
C PRO A 1057 23.53 -51.58 27.81
N THR A 1058 23.25 -51.80 29.10
CA THR A 1058 22.69 -50.77 29.97
C THR A 1058 23.59 -49.54 29.99
N GLY A 1059 23.01 -48.37 29.68
CA GLY A 1059 23.75 -47.13 29.62
C GLY A 1059 22.98 -46.00 28.96
N THR A 1060 23.63 -44.85 28.94
CA THR A 1060 23.11 -43.64 28.30
C THR A 1060 23.56 -43.59 26.84
N TYR A 1061 22.60 -43.33 25.96
CA TYR A 1061 22.77 -43.10 24.53
C TYR A 1061 22.28 -41.68 24.20
N TRP A 1062 22.63 -41.18 23.02
CA TRP A 1062 22.22 -39.85 22.56
C TRP A 1062 21.41 -39.99 21.29
N TYR A 1063 20.34 -39.22 21.16
CA TYR A 1063 19.52 -39.20 19.95
C TYR A 1063 19.47 -37.80 19.34
N ILE A 1064 19.29 -37.75 18.03
CA ILE A 1064 18.93 -36.57 17.27
C ILE A 1064 17.73 -36.92 16.39
N ILE A 1065 16.66 -36.14 16.49
CA ILE A 1065 15.44 -36.23 15.69
C ILE A 1065 15.31 -34.94 14.90
N ARG A 1066 15.16 -35.01 13.58
CA ARG A 1066 14.96 -33.82 12.73
C ARG A 1066 13.72 -33.97 11.88
N TRP A 1067 13.02 -32.89 11.56
CA TRP A 1067 11.92 -32.85 10.59
C TRP A 1067 11.75 -31.46 10.00
N ASN A 1068 10.92 -31.31 8.99
CA ASN A 1068 10.40 -30.02 8.53
C ASN A 1068 8.96 -29.85 9.02
N GLU A 1069 8.63 -28.70 9.60
CA GLU A 1069 7.25 -28.36 9.91
C GLU A 1069 6.44 -28.27 8.61
N PRO A 1070 5.31 -29.00 8.48
CA PRO A 1070 4.53 -29.01 7.24
C PRO A 1070 4.04 -27.62 6.81
N ASP A 1071 3.72 -26.77 7.79
CA ASP A 1071 3.11 -25.44 7.58
C ASP A 1071 4.11 -24.36 7.19
N THR A 1072 5.26 -24.33 7.87
CA THR A 1072 6.26 -23.25 7.71
C THR A 1072 7.43 -23.69 6.84
N GLN A 1073 7.53 -24.99 6.52
CA GLN A 1073 8.68 -25.63 5.89
C GLN A 1073 10.00 -25.48 6.67
N LEU A 1074 9.95 -24.94 7.89
CA LEU A 1074 11.13 -24.70 8.70
C LEU A 1074 11.69 -26.03 9.22
N PRO A 1075 13.01 -26.22 9.20
CA PRO A 1075 13.65 -27.38 9.80
C PRO A 1075 13.60 -27.28 11.33
N VAL A 1076 13.26 -28.39 11.99
CA VAL A 1076 13.25 -28.59 13.44
C VAL A 1076 14.19 -29.73 13.78
N SER A 1077 14.98 -29.56 14.84
CA SER A 1077 15.93 -30.56 15.33
C SER A 1077 15.84 -30.64 16.85
N TYR A 1078 15.62 -31.85 17.36
CA TYR A 1078 15.66 -32.17 18.79
C TYR A 1078 16.79 -33.14 19.06
N SER A 1079 17.58 -32.87 20.09
CA SER A 1079 18.61 -33.77 20.57
C SER A 1079 18.45 -34.01 22.06
N GLY A 1080 18.73 -35.22 22.52
CA GLY A 1080 18.61 -35.60 23.91
C GLY A 1080 19.38 -36.86 24.24
N TRP A 1081 19.19 -37.36 25.44
CA TRP A 1081 19.74 -38.63 25.90
C TRP A 1081 18.63 -39.66 26.10
N LEU A 1082 18.96 -40.92 25.91
CA LEU A 1082 18.09 -42.08 26.09
C LEU A 1082 18.80 -43.09 27.00
N LEU A 1083 18.21 -43.42 28.14
CA LEU A 1083 18.65 -44.52 28.98
C LEU A 1083 18.08 -45.82 28.44
N ILE A 1084 18.97 -46.74 28.07
CA ILE A 1084 18.60 -48.13 27.82
C ILE A 1084 18.93 -48.90 29.10
N LYS A 1085 17.93 -49.56 29.68
CA LYS A 1085 18.11 -50.41 30.86
C LYS A 1085 17.76 -51.84 30.52
N ASN A 1086 18.79 -52.60 30.18
CA ASN A 1086 18.73 -54.03 29.96
C ASN A 1086 19.07 -54.77 31.26
N ARG A 1087 18.29 -55.79 31.61
CA ARG A 1087 18.73 -56.73 32.64
C ARG A 1087 19.61 -57.75 31.92
N GLU A 1088 20.89 -57.82 32.29
CA GLU A 1088 21.75 -58.92 31.83
C GLU A 1088 21.13 -60.29 32.16
#